data_AF-A0A2V8DM56-F1
#
_entry.id   AF-A0A2V8DM56-F1
#
_cell.length_a   1.000
_cell.length_b   1.000
_cell.length_c   1.000
_cell.angle_alpha   90.00
_cell.angle_beta   90.00
_cell.angle_gamma   90.00
#
_symmetry.space_group_name_H-M   'P 1'
#
loop_
_entity.id
_entity.type
_entity.pdbx_description
1 polymer ?
#
loop_
_entity_poly.entity_id
_entity_poly.type
_entity_poly.pdbx_seq_one_letter_code
_entity_poly.pdbx_strand_id
1 'polypeptide(L)'
;MGPASNPSPRQLLGIALVSATLLMIELALTRIFSVVMYYHFAFLAISIALFGLSASGVFAYLARRHLRALATTSLLSAASLVYAASTIVSLFVLVRLRVGLNYSPANLVLMLTIYALAALPFFTGGFVITLAVSRLASRINAVYAADLLGAAFGCIILIPLLDRLGAPGVVLAAAAMAIGAATLFAADQARPRAAMAGAVLLAIPITGQVTGVAGFDVVDTKGHKGDRVLFAKWNSFSRIGVYERTHGDWSLSAAYQGRLPDTRYMDIDSAASTPILSVAPDLSNAQYLRYELTALAYHLAETTPGFKALVIGPGGGRDLVSALVFGAGHVDGVEINPIIANDVMRGRFREFSGGIYTHPRIRIAIDDGRSFVRRSSERYDVIQASLVDTWAATAAGAYTLTENTLYTVEAFNDYLDHLTDPGLLTITRWVFDGLRLVSLAREACQAHGWPVADRIAIVRHDRVATFLLKKTPFSPADVSRLRHVAQQLGFDVLYAPGDAENAPIADEQVDGAATADYARLVQSSDPQRFYDTFRADIRPTSDDRPFFFHTTKLQDQFSVAFGRKMLFGNGLSALLTLLGISASLVVAFVLGPLALTDRDTAHPRGWFFWLVYFGALGAGFMLIEVAVLQRFVLLLGHPVYSLTVTLFSLLLGTGLGAGWSRHIGQQSLQRAVAVALVVIAGIGFAVIATITPLVTWAIPFSRPIRMGIAAALLVPMGIALGIPMPTGLRLLSSHAADMVPWAWGMNGAFSVLGATLSIFIAMNWGFQATLLAASVTYLLGLAAFLLAARASHRTGF
;
A
#
# COMPACT_ATOMS: atom_id res chain seq x y z
N MET A 1 14.64 22.77 -33.53
CA MET A 1 15.10 21.59 -32.77
C MET A 1 16.37 21.12 -33.46
N GLY A 2 17.47 20.87 -32.76
CA GLY A 2 18.73 20.42 -33.39
C GLY A 2 18.63 18.99 -33.92
N PRO A 3 19.56 18.53 -34.78
CA PRO A 3 19.52 17.19 -35.37
C PRO A 3 19.58 16.12 -34.29
N ALA A 4 18.69 15.13 -34.37
CA ALA A 4 18.56 14.07 -33.37
C ALA A 4 19.76 13.13 -33.40
N SER A 5 20.62 13.19 -32.38
CA SER A 5 21.77 12.28 -32.21
C SER A 5 21.30 10.89 -31.77
N ASN A 6 21.87 9.82 -32.33
CA ASN A 6 21.63 8.47 -31.83
C ASN A 6 22.10 8.36 -30.37
N PRO A 7 21.28 7.83 -29.43
CA PRO A 7 21.69 7.67 -28.05
C PRO A 7 22.82 6.63 -27.94
N SER A 8 23.87 7.00 -27.21
CA SER A 8 24.97 6.08 -26.84
C SER A 8 24.53 5.11 -25.73
N PRO A 9 25.17 3.94 -25.60
CA PRO A 9 24.90 3.01 -24.49
C PRO A 9 25.05 3.66 -23.11
N ARG A 10 26.01 4.59 -22.95
CA ARG A 10 26.22 5.35 -21.72
C ARG A 10 25.03 6.25 -21.38
N GLN A 11 24.45 6.90 -22.38
CA GLN A 11 23.25 7.72 -22.19
C GLN A 11 22.05 6.86 -21.80
N LEU A 12 21.86 5.69 -22.43
CA LEU A 12 20.78 4.78 -22.05
C LEU A 12 20.95 4.27 -20.62
N LEU A 13 22.17 3.90 -20.21
CA LEU A 13 22.45 3.51 -18.82
C LEU A 13 22.23 4.65 -17.83
N GLY A 14 22.61 5.89 -18.19
CA GLY A 14 22.33 7.07 -17.37
C GLY A 14 20.82 7.32 -17.19
N ILE A 15 20.03 7.14 -18.25
CA ILE A 15 18.56 7.25 -18.20
C ILE A 15 17.98 6.17 -17.28
N ALA A 16 18.43 4.92 -17.44
CA ALA A 16 18.01 3.82 -16.59
C ALA A 16 18.33 4.06 -15.10
N LEU A 17 19.52 4.60 -14.80
CA LEU A 17 19.88 4.96 -13.43
C LEU A 17 18.98 6.06 -12.85
N VAL A 18 18.72 7.15 -13.60
CA VAL A 18 17.83 8.22 -13.13
C VAL A 18 16.41 7.70 -12.91
N SER A 19 15.92 6.84 -13.78
CA SER A 19 14.60 6.23 -13.63
C SER A 19 14.52 5.31 -12.40
N ALA A 20 15.55 4.48 -12.19
CA ALA A 20 15.68 3.66 -10.98
C ALA A 20 15.62 4.52 -9.71
N THR A 21 16.34 5.65 -9.70
CA THR A 21 16.39 6.54 -8.53
C THR A 21 15.08 7.27 -8.29
N LEU A 22 14.34 7.65 -9.33
CA LEU A 22 13.03 8.30 -9.19
C LEU A 22 12.05 7.37 -8.47
N LEU A 23 11.95 6.11 -8.90
CA LEU A 23 11.10 5.10 -8.25
C LEU A 23 11.58 4.77 -6.83
N MET A 24 12.88 4.66 -6.61
CA MET A 24 13.43 4.42 -5.27
C MET A 24 13.09 5.56 -4.30
N ILE A 25 13.18 6.82 -4.75
CA ILE A 25 12.84 7.99 -3.92
C ILE A 25 11.34 8.05 -3.66
N GLU A 26 10.50 7.78 -4.66
CA GLU A 26 9.05 7.69 -4.50
C GLU A 26 8.67 6.72 -3.39
N LEU A 27 9.17 5.49 -3.48
CA LEU A 27 8.87 4.44 -2.51
C LEU A 27 9.55 4.68 -1.16
N ALA A 28 10.71 5.33 -1.10
CA ALA A 28 11.33 5.69 0.18
C ALA A 28 10.59 6.85 0.87
N LEU A 29 10.07 7.83 0.11
CA LEU A 29 9.32 8.95 0.66
C LEU A 29 7.96 8.50 1.22
N THR A 30 7.28 7.53 0.60
CA THR A 30 6.05 6.96 1.19
C THR A 30 6.33 6.39 2.60
N ARG A 31 7.49 5.76 2.80
CA ARG A 31 7.93 5.22 4.10
C ARG A 31 8.38 6.29 5.10
N ILE A 32 9.12 7.31 4.65
CA ILE A 32 9.51 8.43 5.51
C ILE A 32 8.27 9.17 6.00
N PHE A 33 7.35 9.48 5.07
CA PHE A 33 6.10 10.14 5.41
C PHE A 33 5.24 9.28 6.31
N SER A 34 5.12 7.96 6.11
CA SER A 34 4.29 7.12 6.99
C SER A 34 4.75 7.14 8.46
N VAL A 35 6.04 7.32 8.73
CA VAL A 35 6.61 7.34 10.09
C VAL A 35 6.67 8.74 10.69
N VAL A 36 7.15 9.73 9.93
CA VAL A 36 7.38 11.09 10.44
C VAL A 36 6.08 11.92 10.45
N MET A 37 5.18 11.69 9.49
CA MET A 37 3.97 12.47 9.24
C MET A 37 2.73 11.59 9.10
N TYR A 38 1.52 12.11 9.22
CA TYR A 38 0.31 11.27 9.12
C TYR A 38 0.19 10.57 7.75
N TYR A 39 -0.40 9.37 7.71
CA TYR A 39 -0.37 8.49 6.54
C TYR A 39 -1.00 9.12 5.27
N HIS A 40 -1.82 10.16 5.41
CA HIS A 40 -2.39 10.88 4.25
C HIS A 40 -1.31 11.52 3.39
N PHE A 41 -0.16 11.85 3.99
CA PHE A 41 1.00 12.36 3.26
C PHE A 41 1.75 11.26 2.51
N ALA A 42 1.67 9.99 2.94
CA ALA A 42 2.26 8.88 2.21
C ALA A 42 1.53 8.62 0.87
N PHE A 43 0.20 8.66 0.85
CA PHE A 43 -0.58 8.61 -0.41
C PHE A 43 -0.28 9.79 -1.33
N LEU A 44 0.05 10.94 -0.76
CA LEU A 44 0.41 12.12 -1.54
C LEU A 44 1.77 11.97 -2.25
N ALA A 45 2.64 11.05 -1.82
CA ALA A 45 3.97 10.88 -2.40
C ALA A 45 3.93 10.51 -3.90
N ILE A 46 3.03 9.61 -4.31
CA ILE A 46 2.84 9.22 -5.72
C ILE A 46 2.38 10.46 -6.52
N SER A 47 1.40 11.20 -6.00
CA SER A 47 0.90 12.40 -6.67
C SER A 47 1.93 13.53 -6.71
N ILE A 48 2.76 13.68 -5.68
CA ILE A 48 3.91 14.59 -5.63
C ILE A 48 4.93 14.20 -6.70
N ALA A 49 5.22 12.90 -6.82
CA ALA A 49 6.15 12.38 -7.80
C ALA A 49 5.68 12.70 -9.22
N LEU A 50 4.45 12.30 -9.54
CA LEU A 50 3.85 12.54 -10.84
C LEU A 50 3.65 14.04 -11.14
N PHE A 51 3.32 14.86 -10.13
CA PHE A 51 3.27 16.31 -10.26
C PHE A 51 4.64 16.88 -10.63
N GLY A 52 5.71 16.50 -9.91
CA GLY A 52 7.07 16.93 -10.22
C GLY A 52 7.49 16.54 -11.64
N LEU A 53 7.27 15.28 -12.01
CA LEU A 53 7.55 14.78 -13.37
C LEU A 53 6.79 15.58 -14.43
N SER A 54 5.49 15.83 -14.23
CA SER A 54 4.64 16.56 -15.18
C SER A 54 5.02 18.04 -15.30
N ALA A 55 5.26 18.71 -14.16
CA ALA A 55 5.71 20.10 -14.11
C ALA A 55 7.06 20.29 -14.82
N SER A 56 7.96 19.30 -14.74
CA SER A 56 9.23 19.31 -15.45
C SER A 56 9.07 19.30 -16.98
N GLY A 57 8.06 18.58 -17.48
CA GLY A 57 7.67 18.53 -18.88
C GLY A 57 7.27 19.90 -19.43
N VAL A 58 6.39 20.58 -18.69
CA VAL A 58 5.91 21.92 -19.03
C VAL A 58 7.06 22.93 -18.96
N PHE A 59 7.88 22.87 -17.92
CA PHE A 59 9.05 23.73 -17.79
C PHE A 59 10.01 23.55 -18.97
N ALA A 60 10.32 22.31 -19.38
CA ALA A 60 11.18 22.04 -20.52
C ALA A 60 10.62 22.60 -21.83
N TYR A 61 9.29 22.54 -22.02
CA TYR A 61 8.62 23.12 -23.18
C TYR A 61 8.70 24.65 -23.19
N LEU A 62 8.48 25.32 -22.05
CA LEU A 62 8.58 26.78 -21.93
C LEU A 62 10.03 27.27 -22.10
N ALA A 63 10.98 26.56 -21.49
CA ALA A 63 12.41 26.87 -21.57
C ALA A 63 13.07 26.43 -22.90
N ARG A 64 12.31 25.85 -23.83
CA ARG A 64 12.86 25.21 -25.06
C ARG A 64 13.77 26.11 -25.89
N ARG A 65 13.52 27.42 -25.93
CA ARG A 65 14.34 28.37 -26.70
C ARG A 65 15.76 28.48 -26.12
N HIS A 66 15.86 28.65 -24.81
CA HIS A 66 17.13 28.74 -24.09
C HIS A 66 17.89 27.40 -24.09
N LEU A 67 17.17 26.31 -23.84
CA LEU A 67 17.77 24.98 -23.76
C LEU A 67 18.38 24.54 -25.10
N ARG A 68 17.86 25.01 -26.25
CA ARG A 68 18.35 24.63 -27.59
C ARG A 68 19.82 24.96 -27.81
N ALA A 69 20.34 26.01 -27.17
CA ALA A 69 21.72 26.46 -27.33
C ALA A 69 22.74 25.56 -26.61
N LEU A 70 22.30 24.73 -25.66
CA LEU A 70 23.17 23.88 -24.84
C LEU A 70 23.34 22.48 -25.44
N ALA A 71 24.56 21.94 -25.31
CA ALA A 71 24.87 20.58 -25.73
C ALA A 71 24.15 19.53 -24.85
N THR A 72 23.55 18.51 -25.49
CA THR A 72 22.72 17.49 -24.81
C THR A 72 23.46 16.78 -23.67
N THR A 73 24.73 16.40 -23.87
CA THR A 73 25.54 15.70 -22.85
C THR A 73 25.83 16.56 -21.63
N SER A 74 26.17 17.84 -21.84
CA SER A 74 26.44 18.80 -20.76
C SER A 74 25.16 19.11 -19.98
N LEU A 75 24.05 19.27 -20.70
CA LEU A 75 22.76 19.57 -20.08
C LEU A 75 22.24 18.39 -19.23
N LEU A 76 22.30 17.16 -19.75
CA LEU A 76 21.90 15.96 -18.99
C LEU A 76 22.79 15.75 -17.76
N SER A 77 24.11 15.91 -17.90
CA SER A 77 25.06 15.77 -16.79
C SER A 77 24.80 16.82 -15.69
N ALA A 78 24.65 18.10 -16.06
CA ALA A 78 24.37 19.17 -15.12
C ALA A 78 23.00 18.99 -14.43
N ALA A 79 21.97 18.62 -15.19
CA ALA A 79 20.64 18.36 -14.65
C ALA A 79 20.65 17.18 -13.65
N SER A 80 21.41 16.12 -13.92
CA SER A 80 21.59 15.00 -12.97
C SER A 80 22.33 15.40 -11.69
N LEU A 81 23.32 16.30 -11.75
CA LEU A 81 23.97 16.84 -10.54
C LEU A 81 23.02 17.71 -9.72
N VAL A 82 22.21 18.55 -10.38
CA VAL A 82 21.17 19.35 -9.71
C VAL A 82 20.14 18.44 -9.05
N TYR A 83 19.74 17.35 -9.72
CA TYR A 83 18.85 16.33 -9.16
C TYR A 83 19.43 15.61 -7.94
N ALA A 84 20.72 15.26 -7.95
CA ALA A 84 21.37 14.67 -6.78
C ALA A 84 21.42 15.66 -5.60
N ALA A 85 21.81 16.91 -5.86
CA ALA A 85 21.86 17.96 -4.84
C ALA A 85 20.47 18.26 -4.26
N SER A 86 19.46 18.40 -5.12
CA SER A 86 18.08 18.64 -4.69
C SER A 86 17.53 17.49 -3.84
N THR A 87 17.82 16.24 -4.22
CA THR A 87 17.48 15.04 -3.44
C THR A 87 18.06 15.10 -2.02
N ILE A 88 19.35 15.42 -1.89
CA ILE A 88 20.03 15.50 -0.58
C ILE A 88 19.44 16.63 0.28
N VAL A 89 19.26 17.82 -0.30
CA VAL A 89 18.71 18.98 0.40
C VAL A 89 17.27 18.72 0.83
N SER A 90 16.42 18.20 -0.07
CA SER A 90 15.04 17.85 0.24
C SER A 90 14.98 16.84 1.38
N LEU A 91 15.78 15.76 1.34
CA LEU A 91 15.82 14.78 2.42
C LEU A 91 16.23 15.42 3.76
N PHE A 92 17.32 16.21 3.76
CA PHE A 92 17.85 16.85 4.97
C PHE A 92 16.79 17.70 5.68
N VAL A 93 16.01 18.45 4.91
CA VAL A 93 14.94 19.29 5.46
C VAL A 93 13.73 18.44 5.85
N LEU A 94 13.28 17.52 5.00
CA LEU A 94 12.06 16.73 5.23
C LEU A 94 12.13 15.88 6.51
N VAL A 95 13.28 15.27 6.83
CA VAL A 95 13.41 14.47 8.06
C VAL A 95 13.38 15.32 9.36
N ARG A 96 13.47 16.66 9.23
CA ARG A 96 13.44 17.61 10.35
C ARG A 96 12.11 18.36 10.48
N LEU A 97 11.32 18.44 9.42
CA LEU A 97 10.02 19.11 9.45
C LEU A 97 8.94 18.22 10.10
N ARG A 98 8.06 18.85 10.89
CA ARG A 98 6.92 18.17 11.53
C ARG A 98 5.65 18.99 11.35
N VAL A 99 4.61 18.39 10.80
CA VAL A 99 3.29 19.03 10.69
C VAL A 99 2.33 18.35 11.66
N GLY A 100 1.69 19.15 12.52
CA GLY A 100 0.53 18.70 13.28
C GLY A 100 -0.74 18.77 12.44
N LEU A 101 -1.75 17.95 12.76
CA LEU A 101 -3.02 17.95 12.03
C LEU A 101 -3.87 19.23 12.22
N ASN A 102 -3.55 20.07 13.21
CA ASN A 102 -4.36 21.23 13.55
C ASN A 102 -4.38 22.27 12.41
N TYR A 103 -5.56 22.82 12.11
CA TYR A 103 -5.69 23.87 11.10
C TYR A 103 -5.14 25.19 11.64
N SER A 104 -4.01 25.63 11.10
CA SER A 104 -3.38 26.91 11.38
C SER A 104 -2.74 27.43 10.08
N PRO A 105 -2.76 28.74 9.79
CA PRO A 105 -2.03 29.29 8.65
C PRO A 105 -0.55 28.86 8.62
N ALA A 106 0.08 28.73 9.79
CA ALA A 106 1.44 28.23 9.91
C ALA A 106 1.58 26.76 9.46
N ASN A 107 0.65 25.89 9.86
CA ASN A 107 0.63 24.49 9.42
C ASN A 107 0.31 24.36 7.92
N LEU A 108 -0.51 25.24 7.37
CA LEU A 108 -0.78 25.29 5.93
C LEU A 108 0.48 25.66 5.13
N VAL A 109 1.19 26.72 5.54
CA VAL A 109 2.46 27.11 4.93
C VAL A 109 3.49 25.99 5.04
N LEU A 110 3.58 25.35 6.21
CA LEU A 110 4.51 24.23 6.43
C LEU A 110 4.16 23.03 5.55
N MET A 111 2.88 22.71 5.38
CA MET A 111 2.41 21.64 4.50
C MET A 111 2.73 21.93 3.03
N LEU A 112 2.51 23.16 2.56
CA LEU A 112 2.90 23.58 1.21
C LEU A 112 4.43 23.51 1.02
N THR A 113 5.19 23.88 2.06
CA THR A 113 6.66 23.78 2.05
C THR A 113 7.11 22.33 1.91
N ILE A 114 6.52 21.41 2.68
CA ILE A 114 6.81 19.97 2.58
C ILE A 114 6.46 19.44 1.20
N TYR A 115 5.29 19.82 0.66
CA TYR A 115 4.88 19.43 -0.68
C TYR A 115 5.88 19.89 -1.75
N ALA A 116 6.28 21.17 -1.70
CA ALA A 116 7.26 21.73 -2.65
C ALA A 116 8.63 21.05 -2.53
N LEU A 117 9.12 20.82 -1.30
CA LEU A 117 10.39 20.14 -1.05
C LEU A 117 10.36 18.67 -1.51
N ALA A 118 9.25 17.98 -1.29
CA ALA A 118 9.05 16.61 -1.73
C ALA A 118 8.91 16.49 -3.25
N ALA A 119 8.31 17.48 -3.92
CA ALA A 119 8.17 17.53 -5.37
C ALA A 119 9.50 17.84 -6.09
N LEU A 120 10.43 18.53 -5.42
CA LEU A 120 11.66 19.04 -6.01
C LEU A 120 12.57 17.94 -6.62
N PRO A 121 12.84 16.79 -5.96
CA PRO A 121 13.58 15.68 -6.55
C PRO A 121 12.90 15.14 -7.81
N PHE A 122 11.58 15.00 -7.81
CA PHE A 122 10.84 14.50 -8.97
C PHE A 122 10.78 15.50 -10.11
N PHE A 123 10.69 16.80 -9.80
CA PHE A 123 10.81 17.86 -10.80
C PHE A 123 12.18 17.84 -11.48
N THR A 124 13.25 17.81 -10.68
CA THR A 124 14.62 17.86 -11.21
C THR A 124 15.04 16.56 -11.90
N GLY A 125 14.69 15.38 -11.37
CA GLY A 125 14.93 14.10 -12.03
C GLY A 125 14.01 13.88 -13.25
N GLY A 126 12.74 14.27 -13.15
CA GLY A 126 11.81 14.28 -14.28
C GLY A 126 12.25 15.18 -15.42
N PHE A 127 12.92 16.29 -15.09
CA PHE A 127 13.51 17.17 -16.09
C PHE A 127 14.61 16.44 -16.88
N VAL A 128 15.43 15.62 -16.23
CA VAL A 128 16.45 14.78 -16.91
C VAL A 128 15.78 13.81 -17.90
N ILE A 129 14.73 13.10 -17.48
CA ILE A 129 13.99 12.15 -18.33
C ILE A 129 13.31 12.88 -19.49
N THR A 130 12.65 14.00 -19.21
CA THR A 130 12.02 14.86 -20.24
C THR A 130 13.02 15.33 -21.27
N LEU A 131 14.21 15.78 -20.84
CA LEU A 131 15.29 16.19 -21.74
C LEU A 131 15.78 15.02 -22.59
N ALA A 132 15.94 13.83 -22.00
CA ALA A 132 16.35 12.63 -22.72
C ALA A 132 15.32 12.24 -23.80
N VAL A 133 14.04 12.16 -23.44
CA VAL A 133 12.93 11.87 -24.36
C VAL A 133 12.86 12.91 -25.48
N SER A 134 13.02 14.19 -25.16
CA SER A 134 12.91 15.28 -26.13
C SER A 134 14.12 15.38 -27.08
N ARG A 135 15.34 15.07 -26.60
CA ARG A 135 16.59 15.25 -27.37
C ARG A 135 17.07 13.97 -28.07
N LEU A 136 16.65 12.81 -27.58
CA LEU A 136 17.04 11.49 -28.09
C LEU A 136 15.86 10.76 -28.76
N ALA A 137 14.84 11.52 -29.19
CA ALA A 137 13.59 11.03 -29.78
C ALA A 137 13.79 10.16 -31.04
N SER A 138 14.93 10.28 -31.74
CA SER A 138 15.25 9.45 -32.91
C SER A 138 15.24 7.95 -32.62
N ARG A 139 15.47 7.55 -31.35
CA ARG A 139 15.31 6.18 -30.86
C ARG A 139 14.45 6.14 -29.61
N ILE A 140 13.26 6.75 -29.66
CA ILE A 140 12.34 6.81 -28.52
C ILE A 140 12.06 5.45 -27.87
N ASN A 141 11.98 4.38 -28.67
CA ASN A 141 11.79 3.01 -28.16
C ASN A 141 12.92 2.57 -27.22
N ALA A 142 14.17 2.92 -27.53
CA ALA A 142 15.32 2.56 -26.72
C ALA A 142 15.43 3.42 -25.45
N VAL A 143 15.10 4.71 -25.57
CA VAL A 143 15.05 5.64 -24.43
C VAL A 143 13.97 5.20 -23.44
N TYR A 144 12.76 4.92 -23.94
CA TYR A 144 11.63 4.47 -23.13
C TYR A 144 11.86 3.07 -22.53
N ALA A 145 12.48 2.16 -23.29
CA ALA A 145 12.90 0.87 -22.74
C ALA A 145 13.93 1.02 -21.62
N ALA A 146 14.94 1.89 -21.78
CA ALA A 146 15.95 2.13 -20.75
C ALA A 146 15.34 2.75 -19.48
N ASP A 147 14.42 3.69 -19.64
CA ASP A 147 13.64 4.28 -18.54
C ASP A 147 12.89 3.20 -17.75
N LEU A 148 12.02 2.42 -18.40
CA LEU A 148 11.21 1.39 -17.73
C LEU A 148 12.03 0.25 -17.13
N LEU A 149 13.10 -0.20 -17.81
CA LEU A 149 14.00 -1.21 -17.25
C LEU A 149 14.73 -0.66 -16.02
N GLY A 150 15.15 0.60 -16.07
CA GLY A 150 15.73 1.31 -14.94
C GLY A 150 14.79 1.33 -13.73
N ALA A 151 13.56 1.81 -13.93
CA ALA A 151 12.50 1.80 -12.91
C ALA A 151 12.28 0.39 -12.32
N ALA A 152 12.20 -0.64 -13.17
CA ALA A 152 12.03 -2.03 -12.73
C ALA A 152 13.17 -2.49 -11.80
N PHE A 153 14.43 -2.26 -12.20
CA PHE A 153 15.58 -2.61 -11.35
C PHE A 153 15.65 -1.76 -10.08
N GLY A 154 15.19 -0.50 -10.12
CA GLY A 154 15.01 0.34 -8.93
C GLY A 154 14.13 -0.33 -7.87
N CYS A 155 13.01 -0.94 -8.28
CA CYS A 155 12.12 -1.67 -7.36
C CYS A 155 12.82 -2.84 -6.65
N ILE A 156 13.69 -3.58 -7.36
CA ILE A 156 14.44 -4.70 -6.76
C ILE A 156 15.54 -4.19 -5.84
N ILE A 157 16.31 -3.18 -6.27
CA ILE A 157 17.43 -2.62 -5.51
C ILE A 157 16.95 -1.96 -4.21
N LEU A 158 15.74 -1.40 -4.23
CA LEU A 158 15.13 -0.74 -3.08
C LEU A 158 15.05 -1.62 -1.83
N ILE A 159 14.54 -2.86 -1.92
CA ILE A 159 14.32 -3.72 -0.74
C ILE A 159 15.62 -3.91 0.08
N PRO A 160 16.71 -4.47 -0.49
CA PRO A 160 17.91 -4.73 0.30
C PRO A 160 18.57 -3.45 0.80
N LEU A 161 18.33 -2.29 0.16
CA LEU A 161 18.78 -1.00 0.68
C LEU A 161 17.90 -0.50 1.83
N LEU A 162 16.58 -0.67 1.78
CA LEU A 162 15.68 -0.35 2.89
C LEU A 162 16.01 -1.16 4.13
N ASP A 163 16.23 -2.46 3.98
CA ASP A 163 16.50 -3.37 5.11
C ASP A 163 17.87 -3.11 5.77
N ARG A 164 18.83 -2.52 5.04
CA ARG A 164 20.20 -2.25 5.53
C ARG A 164 20.44 -0.80 5.95
N LEU A 165 19.89 0.16 5.21
CA LEU A 165 20.19 1.58 5.36
C LEU A 165 18.96 2.38 5.85
N GLY A 166 17.78 1.76 5.93
CA GLY A 166 16.53 2.45 6.20
C GLY A 166 16.08 3.37 5.06
N ALA A 167 14.90 3.98 5.21
CA ALA A 167 14.33 4.84 4.18
C ALA A 167 15.18 6.09 3.85
N PRO A 168 15.76 6.82 4.82
CA PRO A 168 16.67 7.93 4.50
C PRO A 168 17.93 7.49 3.76
N GLY A 169 18.51 6.34 4.15
CA GLY A 169 19.71 5.81 3.51
C GLY A 169 19.49 5.40 2.05
N VAL A 170 18.30 4.92 1.70
CA VAL A 170 17.90 4.68 0.31
C VAL A 170 17.89 5.97 -0.51
N VAL A 171 17.36 7.07 0.03
CA VAL A 171 17.31 8.35 -0.68
C VAL A 171 18.73 8.88 -0.92
N LEU A 172 19.65 8.69 0.03
CA LEU A 172 21.07 9.01 -0.16
C LEU A 172 21.76 8.09 -1.19
N ALA A 173 21.45 6.79 -1.19
CA ALA A 173 21.93 5.87 -2.21
C ALA A 173 21.41 6.25 -3.61
N ALA A 174 20.15 6.70 -3.70
CA ALA A 174 19.58 7.20 -4.94
C ALA A 174 20.29 8.48 -5.42
N ALA A 175 20.63 9.40 -4.52
CA ALA A 175 21.45 10.58 -4.87
C ALA A 175 22.84 10.18 -5.40
N ALA A 176 23.46 9.15 -4.82
CA ALA A 176 24.74 8.61 -5.31
C ALA A 176 24.62 7.98 -6.71
N MET A 177 23.53 7.25 -6.97
CA MET A 177 23.23 6.70 -8.29
C MET A 177 22.95 7.80 -9.33
N ALA A 178 22.28 8.89 -8.94
CA ALA A 178 22.04 10.06 -9.79
C ALA A 178 23.37 10.78 -10.17
N ILE A 179 24.33 10.84 -9.25
CA ILE A 179 25.70 11.27 -9.54
C ILE A 179 26.37 10.33 -10.54
N GLY A 180 26.21 9.00 -10.36
CA GLY A 180 26.63 8.01 -11.34
C GLY A 180 26.09 8.30 -12.74
N ALA A 181 24.78 8.58 -12.86
CA ALA A 181 24.16 9.00 -14.11
C ALA A 181 24.78 10.28 -14.68
N ALA A 182 25.05 11.29 -13.85
CA ALA A 182 25.71 12.52 -14.27
C ALA A 182 27.09 12.27 -14.91
N THR A 183 27.88 11.34 -14.36
CA THR A 183 29.19 10.97 -14.91
C THR A 183 29.10 10.19 -16.22
N LEU A 184 28.04 9.41 -16.41
CA LEU A 184 27.76 8.68 -17.65
C LEU A 184 27.29 9.62 -18.77
N PHE A 185 26.52 10.66 -18.44
CA PHE A 185 26.08 11.69 -19.38
C PHE A 185 27.20 12.66 -19.79
N ALA A 186 28.18 12.88 -18.91
CA ALA A 186 29.28 13.80 -19.16
C ALA A 186 30.11 13.39 -20.39
N ALA A 187 30.50 14.39 -21.19
CA ALA A 187 31.51 14.22 -22.22
C ALA A 187 32.82 13.72 -21.59
N ASP A 188 33.64 12.97 -22.34
CA ASP A 188 34.84 12.31 -21.79
C ASP A 188 35.79 13.31 -21.10
N GLN A 189 35.92 14.53 -21.63
CA GLN A 189 36.74 15.60 -21.07
C GLN A 189 36.17 16.21 -19.76
N ALA A 190 34.84 16.15 -19.58
CA ALA A 190 34.15 16.73 -18.42
C ALA A 190 33.84 15.69 -17.33
N ARG A 191 33.98 14.39 -17.63
CA ARG A 191 33.71 13.28 -16.70
C ARG A 191 34.45 13.40 -15.36
N PRO A 192 35.78 13.68 -15.29
CA PRO A 192 36.45 13.79 -14.00
C PRO A 192 35.92 14.95 -13.16
N ARG A 193 35.52 16.06 -13.80
CA ARG A 193 34.92 17.21 -13.11
C ARG A 193 33.53 16.87 -12.55
N ALA A 194 32.71 16.18 -13.33
CA ALA A 194 31.40 15.71 -12.88
C ALA A 194 31.51 14.71 -11.72
N ALA A 195 32.47 13.78 -11.79
CA ALA A 195 32.74 12.83 -10.72
C ALA A 195 33.23 13.52 -9.44
N MET A 196 34.15 14.48 -9.57
CA MET A 196 34.65 15.28 -8.44
C MET A 196 33.53 16.09 -7.78
N ALA A 197 32.71 16.79 -8.58
CA ALA A 197 31.57 17.54 -8.07
C ALA A 197 30.58 16.63 -7.33
N GLY A 198 30.30 15.45 -7.88
CA GLY A 198 29.48 14.44 -7.23
C GLY A 198 30.08 13.91 -5.92
N ALA A 199 31.39 13.65 -5.89
CA ALA A 199 32.08 13.19 -4.69
C ALA A 199 32.00 14.22 -3.56
N VAL A 200 32.18 15.51 -3.87
CA VAL A 200 32.02 16.61 -2.90
C VAL A 200 30.59 16.68 -2.38
N LEU A 201 29.59 16.54 -3.26
CA LEU A 201 28.18 16.54 -2.87
C LEU A 201 27.82 15.40 -1.91
N LEU A 202 28.42 14.21 -2.06
CA LEU A 202 28.20 13.06 -1.16
C LEU A 202 29.03 13.12 0.13
N ALA A 203 30.20 13.76 0.11
CA ALA A 203 31.04 13.87 1.29
C ALA A 203 30.34 14.63 2.43
N ILE A 204 29.54 15.65 2.10
CA ILE A 204 28.79 16.46 3.08
C ILE A 204 27.81 15.60 3.91
N PRO A 205 26.84 14.87 3.31
CA PRO A 205 25.91 14.05 4.09
C PRO A 205 26.61 12.88 4.81
N ILE A 206 27.63 12.27 4.21
CA ILE A 206 28.38 11.17 4.84
C ILE A 206 29.12 11.66 6.09
N THR A 207 29.83 12.79 5.99
CA THR A 207 30.53 13.38 7.14
C THR A 207 29.55 13.84 8.22
N GLY A 208 28.42 14.44 7.83
CA GLY A 208 27.33 14.80 8.76
C GLY A 208 26.75 13.60 9.52
N GLN A 209 26.60 12.46 8.84
CA GLN A 209 26.12 11.20 9.43
C GLN A 209 27.16 10.56 10.35
N VAL A 210 28.43 10.48 9.95
CA VAL A 210 29.51 9.87 10.74
C VAL A 210 29.84 10.68 11.99
N THR A 211 29.77 12.01 11.91
CA THR A 211 30.07 12.91 13.05
C THR A 211 28.89 13.12 13.99
N GLY A 212 27.67 12.74 13.60
CA GLY A 212 26.45 12.94 14.39
C GLY A 212 25.93 14.39 14.44
N VAL A 213 26.65 15.36 13.88
CA VAL A 213 26.29 16.79 13.90
C VAL A 213 25.08 17.11 13.02
N ALA A 214 24.89 16.34 11.94
CA ALA A 214 23.87 16.59 10.92
C ALA A 214 23.32 15.28 10.34
N GLY A 215 22.99 14.32 11.22
CA GLY A 215 22.46 13.01 10.82
C GLY A 215 21.18 13.11 9.99
N PHE A 216 20.97 12.12 9.13
CA PHE A 216 19.75 11.91 8.34
C PHE A 216 18.78 10.94 9.03
N ASP A 217 19.11 10.51 10.25
CA ASP A 217 18.30 9.60 11.05
C ASP A 217 16.99 10.25 11.51
N VAL A 218 15.94 9.44 11.51
CA VAL A 218 14.65 9.81 12.10
C VAL A 218 14.72 9.55 13.61
N VAL A 219 15.10 10.59 14.36
CA VAL A 219 15.31 10.52 15.83
C VAL A 219 14.00 10.59 16.60
N ASP A 220 13.12 11.54 16.25
CA ASP A 220 11.79 11.67 16.84
C ASP A 220 10.73 11.21 15.84
N THR A 221 9.74 10.47 16.33
CA THR A 221 8.57 10.05 15.54
C THR A 221 7.28 10.58 16.13
N LYS A 222 6.15 10.32 15.48
CA LYS A 222 4.84 10.74 15.99
C LYS A 222 4.60 10.17 17.38
N GLY A 223 4.09 11.01 18.29
CA GLY A 223 3.74 10.57 19.64
C GLY A 223 4.93 10.25 20.56
N HIS A 224 6.16 10.25 20.05
CA HIS A 224 7.37 9.91 20.79
C HIS A 224 8.36 11.08 20.71
N LYS A 225 8.30 11.99 21.70
CA LYS A 225 9.23 13.13 21.82
C LYS A 225 10.00 13.01 23.12
N GLY A 226 11.32 12.85 23.01
CA GLY A 226 12.18 12.69 24.19
C GLY A 226 12.09 11.33 24.88
N ASP A 227 11.34 10.38 24.31
CA ASP A 227 11.31 9.00 24.78
C ASP A 227 12.69 8.35 24.56
N ARG A 228 13.20 7.62 25.54
CA ARG A 228 14.44 6.86 25.37
C ARG A 228 14.18 5.66 24.47
N VAL A 229 14.69 5.74 23.23
CA VAL A 229 14.65 4.65 22.27
C VAL A 229 15.63 3.56 22.69
N LEU A 230 15.10 2.39 23.02
CA LEU A 230 15.89 1.20 23.29
C LEU A 230 16.28 0.50 22.00
N PHE A 231 15.39 0.45 21.00
CA PHE A 231 15.67 -0.19 19.71
C PHE A 231 14.91 0.54 18.61
N ALA A 232 15.50 0.68 17.42
CA ALA A 232 14.80 1.14 16.23
C ALA A 232 15.40 0.48 14.98
N LYS A 233 14.57 -0.05 14.10
CA LYS A 233 15.01 -0.64 12.83
C LYS A 233 13.92 -0.50 11.76
N TRP A 234 14.36 -0.35 10.51
CA TRP A 234 13.50 -0.26 9.33
C TRP A 234 13.55 -1.56 8.53
N ASN A 235 12.43 -1.91 7.91
CA ASN A 235 12.39 -2.83 6.78
C ASN A 235 11.56 -2.20 5.65
N SER A 236 11.39 -2.96 4.58
CA SER A 236 10.60 -2.59 3.40
C SER A 236 9.14 -2.16 3.63
N PHE A 237 8.52 -2.46 4.79
CA PHE A 237 7.10 -2.18 5.04
C PHE A 237 6.77 -1.60 6.43
N SER A 238 7.76 -1.42 7.30
CA SER A 238 7.58 -0.94 8.67
C SER A 238 8.87 -0.36 9.25
N ARG A 239 8.72 0.46 10.27
CA ARG A 239 9.73 0.80 11.27
C ARG A 239 9.24 0.25 12.61
N ILE A 240 10.10 -0.53 13.28
CA ILE A 240 9.86 -1.00 14.64
C ILE A 240 10.71 -0.19 15.59
N GLY A 241 10.09 0.41 16.59
CA GLY A 241 10.74 1.06 17.72
C GLY A 241 10.36 0.39 19.03
N VAL A 242 11.30 0.31 19.97
CA VAL A 242 11.03 -0.10 21.35
C VAL A 242 11.53 0.99 22.27
N TYR A 243 10.68 1.41 23.20
CA TYR A 243 10.94 2.55 24.09
C TYR A 243 10.93 2.11 25.55
N GLU A 244 11.70 2.82 26.38
CA GLU A 244 11.70 2.63 27.83
C GLU A 244 10.44 3.26 28.45
N ARG A 245 9.29 2.65 28.18
CA ARG A 245 7.98 3.09 28.64
C ARG A 245 7.06 1.89 28.83
N THR A 246 6.24 1.91 29.87
CA THR A 246 5.19 0.92 30.12
C THR A 246 4.05 1.07 29.10
N HIS A 247 3.57 -0.05 28.55
CA HIS A 247 2.40 -0.07 27.70
C HIS A 247 1.12 -0.02 28.54
N GLY A 248 0.12 0.75 28.09
CA GLY A 248 -1.20 0.78 28.73
C GLY A 248 -1.99 -0.48 28.42
N ASP A 249 -2.97 -0.80 29.26
CA ASP A 249 -3.92 -1.89 29.00
C ASP A 249 -5.26 -1.35 28.50
N TRP A 250 -5.91 -2.11 27.63
CA TRP A 250 -7.19 -1.76 26.99
C TRP A 250 -8.21 -2.91 27.05
N SER A 251 -7.84 -4.07 27.58
CA SER A 251 -8.67 -5.30 27.63
C SER A 251 -8.77 -5.88 29.05
N LEU A 252 -7.94 -5.41 29.98
CA LEU A 252 -7.92 -5.88 31.37
C LEU A 252 -9.16 -5.46 32.16
N SER A 253 -9.84 -6.45 32.75
CA SER A 253 -10.94 -6.24 33.67
C SER A 253 -10.51 -5.47 34.94
N ALA A 254 -11.37 -4.56 35.39
CA ALA A 254 -11.25 -3.90 36.69
C ALA A 254 -11.35 -4.85 37.90
N ALA A 255 -11.79 -6.11 37.69
CA ALA A 255 -11.78 -7.14 38.73
C ALA A 255 -10.35 -7.56 39.12
N TYR A 256 -9.36 -7.32 38.26
CA TYR A 256 -7.96 -7.59 38.60
C TYR A 256 -7.38 -6.47 39.47
N GLN A 257 -6.96 -6.81 40.69
CA GLN A 257 -6.38 -5.88 41.66
C GLN A 257 -4.91 -6.21 42.00
N GLY A 258 -4.31 -7.14 41.24
CA GLY A 258 -2.93 -7.57 41.44
C GLY A 258 -1.90 -6.65 40.78
N ARG A 259 -0.63 -7.01 40.93
CA ARG A 259 0.48 -6.28 40.32
C ARG A 259 0.71 -6.75 38.87
N LEU A 260 0.71 -5.79 37.94
CA LEU A 260 1.08 -6.05 36.54
C LEU A 260 2.60 -6.25 36.39
N PRO A 261 3.04 -7.11 35.46
CA PRO A 261 4.45 -7.24 35.13
C PRO A 261 4.99 -5.96 34.48
N ASP A 262 6.31 -5.78 34.54
CA ASP A 262 6.98 -4.72 33.79
C ASP A 262 6.82 -4.95 32.28
N THR A 263 6.66 -3.88 31.50
CA THR A 263 6.47 -3.96 30.05
C THR A 263 7.33 -2.95 29.31
N ARG A 264 7.62 -3.22 28.04
CA ARG A 264 8.18 -2.23 27.11
C ARG A 264 7.18 -1.94 26.00
N TYR A 265 7.09 -0.67 25.64
CA TYR A 265 6.28 -0.19 24.53
C TYR A 265 7.01 -0.45 23.22
N MET A 266 6.50 -1.39 22.42
CA MET A 266 6.95 -1.61 21.05
C MET A 266 5.96 -0.96 20.10
N ASP A 267 6.43 -0.01 19.28
CA ASP A 267 5.64 0.64 18.25
C ASP A 267 5.90 0.06 16.85
N ILE A 268 4.91 0.21 15.97
CA ILE A 268 5.00 -0.12 14.56
C ILE A 268 4.57 1.13 13.79
N ASP A 269 5.51 1.72 13.04
CA ASP A 269 5.38 3.01 12.35
C ASP A 269 4.85 4.17 13.21
N SER A 270 5.06 4.10 14.53
CA SER A 270 4.59 5.10 15.49
C SER A 270 3.08 5.35 15.41
N ALA A 271 2.35 4.26 15.14
CA ALA A 271 0.91 4.27 14.93
C ALA A 271 0.23 3.06 15.59
N ALA A 272 0.84 1.86 15.48
CA ALA A 272 0.46 0.68 16.26
C ALA A 272 1.38 0.49 17.44
N SER A 273 0.92 -0.28 18.43
CA SER A 273 1.78 -0.72 19.51
C SER A 273 1.36 -2.04 20.10
N THR A 274 2.31 -2.75 20.67
CA THR A 274 2.12 -4.01 21.39
C THR A 274 3.06 -4.06 22.60
N PRO A 275 2.64 -4.64 23.73
CA PRO A 275 3.50 -4.76 24.90
C PRO A 275 4.49 -5.91 24.73
N ILE A 276 5.78 -5.64 24.92
CA ILE A 276 6.72 -6.69 25.29
C ILE A 276 6.54 -6.90 26.80
N LEU A 277 6.04 -8.08 27.19
CA LEU A 277 5.80 -8.43 28.59
C LEU A 277 7.08 -8.95 29.23
N SER A 278 7.36 -8.58 30.48
CA SER A 278 8.31 -9.32 31.29
C SER A 278 7.66 -10.59 31.83
N VAL A 279 8.14 -11.77 31.41
CA VAL A 279 7.48 -13.06 31.71
C VAL A 279 8.39 -13.92 32.58
N ALA A 280 7.88 -14.35 33.74
CA ALA A 280 8.55 -15.31 34.60
C ALA A 280 8.50 -16.72 33.98
N PRO A 281 9.52 -17.58 34.19
CA PRO A 281 9.56 -18.92 33.60
C PRO A 281 8.36 -19.82 33.96
N ASP A 282 7.76 -19.61 35.13
CA ASP A 282 6.58 -20.33 35.63
C ASP A 282 5.25 -19.64 35.27
N LEU A 283 5.29 -18.53 34.53
CA LEU A 283 4.15 -17.69 34.16
C LEU A 283 3.38 -17.11 35.36
N SER A 284 3.97 -17.11 36.56
CA SER A 284 3.31 -16.63 37.79
C SER A 284 2.92 -15.15 37.70
N ASN A 285 3.78 -14.31 37.12
CA ASN A 285 3.53 -12.89 36.92
C ASN A 285 2.63 -12.57 35.71
N ALA A 286 2.21 -13.58 34.94
CA ALA A 286 1.35 -13.45 33.77
C ALA A 286 -0.09 -13.93 34.02
N GLN A 287 -0.42 -14.40 35.23
CA GLN A 287 -1.76 -14.91 35.57
C GLN A 287 -2.87 -13.86 35.45
N TYR A 288 -2.51 -12.58 35.47
CA TYR A 288 -3.44 -11.48 35.22
C TYR A 288 -4.12 -11.59 33.83
N LEU A 289 -3.48 -12.26 32.86
CA LEU A 289 -4.05 -12.46 31.52
C LEU A 289 -5.36 -13.25 31.53
N ARG A 290 -5.68 -13.97 32.63
CA ARG A 290 -6.99 -14.61 32.81
C ARG A 290 -8.14 -13.61 32.95
N TYR A 291 -7.83 -12.35 33.26
CA TYR A 291 -8.80 -11.26 33.47
C TYR A 291 -8.99 -10.39 32.22
N GLU A 292 -8.44 -10.81 31.09
CA GLU A 292 -8.47 -10.09 29.82
C GLU A 292 -9.69 -10.45 28.99
N LEU A 293 -10.29 -9.45 28.32
CA LEU A 293 -11.35 -9.70 27.34
C LEU A 293 -10.86 -10.60 26.20
N THR A 294 -9.60 -10.48 25.80
CA THR A 294 -8.97 -11.32 24.76
C THR A 294 -8.82 -12.78 25.18
N ALA A 295 -8.92 -13.12 26.48
CA ALA A 295 -8.77 -14.48 26.97
C ALA A 295 -10.08 -15.30 27.00
N LEU A 296 -11.22 -14.71 26.61
CA LEU A 296 -12.53 -15.38 26.68
C LEU A 296 -12.58 -16.72 25.93
N ALA A 297 -11.89 -16.82 24.79
CA ALA A 297 -11.79 -18.07 24.05
C ALA A 297 -11.10 -19.18 24.86
N TYR A 298 -10.05 -18.84 25.59
CA TYR A 298 -9.30 -19.80 26.39
C TYR A 298 -10.06 -20.23 27.65
N HIS A 299 -10.87 -19.32 28.22
CA HIS A 299 -11.87 -19.69 29.23
C HIS A 299 -12.88 -20.71 28.72
N LEU A 300 -13.08 -20.89 27.42
CA LEU A 300 -13.91 -21.98 26.90
C LEU A 300 -13.06 -23.21 26.57
N ALA A 301 -11.90 -23.01 25.94
CA ALA A 301 -11.03 -24.08 25.47
C ALA A 301 -10.27 -24.85 26.56
N GLU A 302 -10.04 -24.27 27.75
CA GLU A 302 -9.25 -24.91 28.82
C GLU A 302 -9.88 -26.21 29.37
N THR A 303 -11.14 -26.51 29.03
CA THR A 303 -11.75 -27.84 29.29
C THR A 303 -11.13 -28.95 28.46
N THR A 304 -10.42 -28.62 27.38
CA THR A 304 -9.68 -29.55 26.53
C THR A 304 -8.22 -29.56 26.96
N PRO A 305 -7.72 -30.65 27.60
CA PRO A 305 -6.34 -30.71 28.06
C PRO A 305 -5.35 -30.57 26.90
N GLY A 306 -4.41 -29.64 27.02
CA GLY A 306 -3.35 -29.46 26.03
C GLY A 306 -3.84 -28.97 24.66
N PHE A 307 -4.93 -28.20 24.61
CA PHE A 307 -5.48 -27.63 23.38
C PHE A 307 -4.43 -26.93 22.50
N LYS A 308 -4.66 -26.93 21.19
CA LYS A 308 -3.81 -26.24 20.21
C LYS A 308 -4.36 -24.86 19.88
N ALA A 309 -3.49 -23.85 19.91
CA ALA A 309 -3.86 -22.49 19.54
C ALA A 309 -3.05 -21.97 18.34
N LEU A 310 -3.70 -21.16 17.51
CA LEU A 310 -3.08 -20.31 16.51
C LEU A 310 -3.27 -18.86 16.93
N VAL A 311 -2.20 -18.09 17.04
CA VAL A 311 -2.22 -16.65 17.29
C VAL A 311 -1.73 -15.92 16.06
N ILE A 312 -2.60 -15.12 15.45
CA ILE A 312 -2.27 -14.28 14.30
C ILE A 312 -1.84 -12.90 14.80
N GLY A 313 -0.62 -12.49 14.44
CA GLY A 313 0.02 -11.25 14.89
C GLY A 313 0.33 -11.20 16.39
N PRO A 314 1.17 -12.12 16.91
CA PRO A 314 1.50 -12.17 18.33
C PRO A 314 2.28 -10.95 18.86
N GLY A 315 2.95 -10.16 18.00
CA GLY A 315 3.57 -8.90 18.39
C GLY A 315 4.60 -9.04 19.53
N GLY A 316 4.35 -8.39 20.67
CA GLY A 316 5.20 -8.53 21.87
C GLY A 316 4.96 -9.82 22.68
N GLY A 317 4.07 -10.70 22.22
CA GLY A 317 3.86 -12.06 22.74
C GLY A 317 2.70 -12.22 23.72
N ARG A 318 1.92 -11.17 24.02
CA ARG A 318 0.81 -11.21 25.01
C ARG A 318 -0.15 -12.37 24.79
N ASP A 319 -0.64 -12.54 23.56
CA ASP A 319 -1.62 -13.57 23.22
C ASP A 319 -1.01 -14.99 23.30
N LEU A 320 0.28 -15.12 22.99
CA LEU A 320 1.01 -16.38 23.17
C LEU A 320 1.10 -16.76 24.64
N VAL A 321 1.44 -15.79 25.50
CA VAL A 321 1.50 -16.00 26.96
C VAL A 321 0.11 -16.35 27.50
N SER A 322 -0.93 -15.68 27.02
CA SER A 322 -2.32 -15.97 27.38
C SER A 322 -2.66 -17.44 27.10
N ALA A 323 -2.42 -17.94 25.88
CA ALA A 323 -2.64 -19.34 25.55
C ALA A 323 -1.90 -20.32 26.50
N LEU A 324 -0.64 -20.02 26.85
CA LEU A 324 0.14 -20.85 27.77
C LEU A 324 -0.38 -20.81 29.21
N VAL A 325 -0.87 -19.66 29.70
CA VAL A 325 -1.48 -19.48 31.04
C VAL A 325 -2.75 -20.34 31.20
N PHE A 326 -3.47 -20.58 30.10
CA PHE A 326 -4.63 -21.47 30.07
C PHE A 326 -4.28 -22.94 29.78
N GLY A 327 -2.99 -23.28 29.63
CA GLY A 327 -2.54 -24.66 29.51
C GLY A 327 -2.48 -25.20 28.08
N ALA A 328 -2.38 -24.34 27.06
CA ALA A 328 -2.19 -24.79 25.68
C ALA A 328 -1.00 -25.77 25.56
N GLY A 329 -1.19 -26.88 24.85
CA GLY A 329 -0.14 -27.87 24.63
C GLY A 329 0.85 -27.41 23.56
N HIS A 330 0.35 -26.69 22.56
CA HIS A 330 1.11 -26.12 21.46
C HIS A 330 0.45 -24.83 20.97
N VAL A 331 1.27 -23.82 20.63
CA VAL A 331 0.81 -22.55 20.09
C VAL A 331 1.63 -22.19 18.86
N ASP A 332 0.97 -22.08 17.71
CA ASP A 332 1.58 -21.47 16.52
C ASP A 332 1.34 -19.96 16.55
N GLY A 333 2.41 -19.18 16.50
CA GLY A 333 2.35 -17.72 16.41
C GLY A 333 2.78 -17.25 15.02
N VAL A 334 1.93 -16.51 14.32
CA VAL A 334 2.22 -16.03 12.96
C VAL A 334 2.49 -14.53 12.99
N GLU A 335 3.76 -14.16 12.92
CA GLU A 335 4.23 -12.77 12.94
C GLU A 335 4.66 -12.34 11.54
N ILE A 336 4.00 -11.34 10.96
CA ILE A 336 4.34 -10.85 9.61
C ILE A 336 5.70 -10.13 9.61
N ASN A 337 6.10 -9.52 10.73
CA ASN A 337 7.27 -8.67 10.79
C ASN A 337 8.53 -9.41 11.26
N PRO A 338 9.53 -9.61 10.38
CA PRO A 338 10.77 -10.29 10.75
C PRO A 338 11.59 -9.52 11.80
N ILE A 339 11.45 -8.19 11.90
CA ILE A 339 12.15 -7.40 12.92
C ILE A 339 11.59 -7.71 14.30
N ILE A 340 10.26 -7.75 14.45
CA ILE A 340 9.62 -8.12 15.72
C ILE A 340 10.07 -9.52 16.12
N ALA A 341 9.96 -10.49 15.21
CA ALA A 341 10.26 -11.88 15.53
C ALA A 341 11.75 -12.13 15.82
N ASN A 342 12.65 -11.67 14.95
CA ASN A 342 14.06 -12.04 15.02
C ASN A 342 14.90 -11.04 15.81
N ASP A 343 14.82 -9.76 15.50
CA ASP A 343 15.70 -8.74 16.10
C ASP A 343 15.24 -8.35 17.51
N VAL A 344 13.92 -8.26 17.74
CA VAL A 344 13.35 -7.86 19.03
C VAL A 344 13.13 -9.07 19.94
N MET A 345 12.19 -9.96 19.61
CA MET A 345 11.70 -11.00 20.53
C MET A 345 12.68 -12.17 20.71
N ARG A 346 13.33 -12.62 19.63
CA ARG A 346 14.40 -13.65 19.72
C ARG A 346 15.78 -13.07 20.01
N GLY A 347 15.97 -11.78 19.74
CA GLY A 347 17.22 -11.06 19.91
C GLY A 347 17.22 -10.22 21.17
N ARG A 348 17.16 -8.89 21.00
CA ARG A 348 17.48 -7.90 22.03
C ARG A 348 16.64 -7.98 23.31
N PHE A 349 15.38 -8.43 23.20
CA PHE A 349 14.43 -8.51 24.31
C PHE A 349 14.06 -9.96 24.66
N ARG A 350 14.86 -10.95 24.21
CA ARG A 350 14.62 -12.36 24.54
C ARG A 350 14.59 -12.61 26.03
N GLU A 351 15.59 -12.12 26.76
CA GLU A 351 15.68 -12.32 28.22
C GLU A 351 14.56 -11.59 28.95
N PHE A 352 14.30 -10.33 28.58
CA PHE A 352 13.22 -9.55 29.17
C PHE A 352 11.87 -10.25 29.00
N SER A 353 11.59 -10.79 27.81
CA SER A 353 10.33 -11.48 27.50
C SER A 353 10.21 -12.93 28.00
N GLY A 354 11.15 -13.39 28.82
CA GLY A 354 11.18 -14.78 29.30
C GLY A 354 11.40 -15.80 28.18
N GLY A 355 11.91 -15.36 27.02
CA GLY A 355 12.16 -16.23 25.87
C GLY A 355 10.90 -16.77 25.19
N ILE A 356 9.78 -16.07 25.27
CA ILE A 356 8.47 -16.54 24.79
C ILE A 356 8.48 -16.99 23.30
N TYR A 357 9.21 -16.32 22.42
CA TYR A 357 9.35 -16.70 20.99
C TYR A 357 10.25 -17.93 20.75
N THR A 358 10.92 -18.40 21.80
CA THR A 358 11.79 -19.59 21.83
C THR A 358 11.29 -20.66 22.79
N HIS A 359 10.10 -20.47 23.38
CA HIS A 359 9.51 -21.40 24.32
C HIS A 359 9.16 -22.73 23.61
N PRO A 360 9.39 -23.91 24.22
CA PRO A 360 9.25 -25.20 23.54
C PRO A 360 7.83 -25.54 23.05
N ARG A 361 6.81 -24.97 23.69
CA ARG A 361 5.40 -25.10 23.26
C ARG A 361 4.98 -24.06 22.21
N ILE A 362 5.89 -23.17 21.78
CA ILE A 362 5.58 -22.11 20.83
C ILE A 362 6.40 -22.30 19.56
N ARG A 363 5.72 -22.26 18.41
CA ARG A 363 6.36 -22.19 17.10
C ARG A 363 5.99 -20.86 16.43
N ILE A 364 7.00 -20.03 16.20
CA ILE A 364 6.82 -18.76 15.49
C ILE A 364 7.10 -18.94 13.99
N ALA A 365 6.10 -18.67 13.17
CA ALA A 365 6.19 -18.54 11.73
C ALA A 365 6.27 -17.06 11.32
N ILE A 366 7.22 -16.72 10.44
CA ILE A 366 7.32 -15.39 9.86
C ILE A 366 6.59 -15.39 8.52
N ASP A 367 5.32 -15.02 8.54
CA ASP A 367 4.43 -15.06 7.39
C ASP A 367 3.20 -14.15 7.58
N ASP A 368 2.45 -13.92 6.51
CA ASP A 368 1.09 -13.37 6.62
C ASP A 368 0.13 -14.38 7.27
N GLY A 369 -0.74 -13.89 8.16
CA GLY A 369 -1.65 -14.70 8.98
C GLY A 369 -2.52 -15.65 8.18
N ARG A 370 -3.26 -15.10 7.22
CA ARG A 370 -4.16 -15.89 6.38
C ARG A 370 -3.38 -16.76 5.39
N SER A 371 -2.28 -16.27 4.86
CA SER A 371 -1.41 -17.05 3.96
C SER A 371 -0.80 -18.26 4.66
N PHE A 372 -0.52 -18.18 5.96
CA PHE A 372 -0.10 -19.31 6.78
C PHE A 372 -1.25 -20.30 6.95
N VAL A 373 -2.44 -19.83 7.34
CA VAL A 373 -3.65 -20.67 7.50
C VAL A 373 -3.90 -21.48 6.23
N ARG A 374 -3.98 -20.84 5.06
CA ARG A 374 -4.26 -21.51 3.77
C ARG A 374 -3.24 -22.57 3.35
N ARG A 375 -2.02 -22.53 3.88
CA ARG A 375 -0.97 -23.51 3.59
C ARG A 375 -0.82 -24.58 4.68
N SER A 376 -1.37 -24.32 5.85
CA SER A 376 -1.31 -25.24 6.98
C SER A 376 -2.21 -26.42 6.72
N SER A 377 -1.79 -27.62 7.10
CA SER A 377 -2.68 -28.78 7.23
C SER A 377 -3.18 -28.98 8.66
N GLU A 378 -2.65 -28.20 9.61
CA GLU A 378 -3.02 -28.27 11.03
C GLU A 378 -4.41 -27.70 11.28
N ARG A 379 -5.09 -28.28 12.29
CA ARG A 379 -6.34 -27.76 12.84
C ARG A 379 -6.13 -27.29 14.27
N TYR A 380 -6.84 -26.24 14.66
CA TYR A 380 -6.68 -25.57 15.96
C TYR A 380 -7.99 -25.56 16.75
N ASP A 381 -7.87 -25.62 18.08
CA ASP A 381 -9.00 -25.48 18.99
C ASP A 381 -9.34 -24.00 19.21
N VAL A 382 -8.33 -23.13 19.15
CA VAL A 382 -8.49 -21.67 19.19
C VAL A 382 -7.68 -21.03 18.08
N ILE A 383 -8.33 -20.25 17.21
CA ILE A 383 -7.65 -19.30 16.32
C ILE A 383 -7.93 -17.91 16.87
N GLN A 384 -6.89 -17.18 17.28
CA GLN A 384 -7.00 -15.86 17.90
C GLN A 384 -6.35 -14.77 17.06
N ALA A 385 -7.08 -13.67 16.89
CA ALA A 385 -6.61 -12.43 16.28
C ALA A 385 -7.10 -11.21 17.08
N SER A 386 -6.27 -10.67 17.97
CA SER A 386 -6.65 -9.58 18.88
C SER A 386 -6.04 -8.25 18.45
N LEU A 387 -6.85 -7.35 17.87
CA LEU A 387 -6.37 -6.10 17.26
C LEU A 387 -5.13 -6.31 16.37
N VAL A 388 -5.12 -7.44 15.65
CA VAL A 388 -4.00 -7.99 14.86
C VAL A 388 -3.48 -7.04 13.79
N ASP A 389 -4.32 -6.11 13.36
CA ASP A 389 -3.99 -5.16 12.31
C ASP A 389 -2.91 -4.21 12.82
N THR A 390 -1.73 -4.24 12.18
CA THR A 390 -0.73 -3.21 12.43
C THR A 390 -1.35 -1.86 12.05
N TRP A 391 -1.76 -1.11 13.06
CA TRP A 391 -2.21 0.29 12.98
C TRP A 391 -1.25 1.18 12.15
N ALA A 392 -0.03 0.73 11.84
CA ALA A 392 0.91 1.29 10.86
C ALA A 392 0.36 1.54 9.45
N ALA A 393 -0.41 0.60 8.89
CA ALA A 393 -1.10 0.81 7.60
C ALA A 393 -2.49 1.46 7.80
N THR A 394 -3.03 1.39 9.01
CA THR A 394 -4.47 1.59 9.28
C THR A 394 -4.79 2.88 10.05
N ALA A 395 -3.86 3.47 10.80
CA ALA A 395 -4.19 4.49 11.79
C ALA A 395 -3.94 5.94 11.36
N ALA A 396 -4.78 6.80 11.92
CA ALA A 396 -4.84 8.24 11.72
C ALA A 396 -5.46 8.68 10.38
N GLY A 397 -6.49 7.94 9.92
CA GLY A 397 -7.47 8.40 8.95
C GLY A 397 -7.33 7.79 7.56
N ALA A 398 -6.52 6.77 7.30
CA ALA A 398 -6.51 6.05 6.02
C ALA A 398 -7.31 4.73 6.04
N TYR A 399 -8.03 4.54 7.15
CA TYR A 399 -8.91 3.41 7.46
C TYR A 399 -9.64 2.92 6.21
N THR A 400 -10.33 3.82 5.51
CA THR A 400 -11.17 3.49 4.35
C THR A 400 -10.40 2.96 3.14
N LEU A 401 -9.14 3.34 2.94
CA LEU A 401 -8.40 3.07 1.71
C LEU A 401 -7.58 1.77 1.75
N THR A 402 -7.44 1.16 2.94
CA THR A 402 -6.51 0.04 3.14
C THR A 402 -7.24 -1.28 2.95
N GLU A 403 -6.70 -2.13 2.08
CA GLU A 403 -7.14 -3.51 1.91
C GLU A 403 -6.76 -4.34 3.14
N ASN A 404 -7.67 -5.23 3.57
CA ASN A 404 -7.41 -6.17 4.64
C ASN A 404 -7.92 -7.56 4.27
N THR A 405 -6.98 -8.45 3.99
CA THR A 405 -7.27 -9.85 3.60
C THR A 405 -7.61 -10.74 4.79
N LEU A 406 -7.44 -10.27 6.04
CA LEU A 406 -7.82 -11.03 7.24
C LEU A 406 -9.32 -10.98 7.52
N TYR A 407 -10.02 -9.98 6.98
CA TYR A 407 -11.46 -9.77 7.18
C TYR A 407 -12.21 -9.83 5.86
N THR A 408 -12.26 -11.00 5.24
CA THR A 408 -13.12 -11.30 4.09
C THR A 408 -13.91 -12.58 4.35
N VAL A 409 -14.98 -12.80 3.58
CA VAL A 409 -15.77 -14.03 3.66
C VAL A 409 -14.88 -15.24 3.41
N GLU A 410 -13.98 -15.14 2.43
CA GLU A 410 -13.01 -16.17 2.11
C GLU A 410 -12.01 -16.39 3.26
N ALA A 411 -11.59 -15.34 3.97
CA ALA A 411 -10.74 -15.48 5.16
C ALA A 411 -11.47 -16.21 6.29
N PHE A 412 -12.73 -15.88 6.54
CA PHE A 412 -13.54 -16.57 7.55
C PHE A 412 -13.72 -18.04 7.21
N ASN A 413 -13.95 -18.38 5.94
CA ASN A 413 -13.98 -19.76 5.48
C ASN A 413 -12.62 -20.45 5.68
N ASP A 414 -11.50 -19.80 5.33
CA ASP A 414 -10.15 -20.33 5.59
C ASP A 414 -9.96 -20.62 7.09
N TYR A 415 -10.37 -19.72 7.99
CA TYR A 415 -10.25 -19.93 9.44
C TYR A 415 -11.14 -21.08 9.92
N LEU A 416 -12.41 -21.08 9.54
CA LEU A 416 -13.35 -22.14 9.88
C LEU A 416 -12.79 -23.49 9.42
N ASP A 417 -12.33 -23.61 8.18
CA ASP A 417 -11.77 -24.86 7.64
C ASP A 417 -10.57 -25.37 8.42
N HIS A 418 -9.85 -24.52 9.17
CA HIS A 418 -8.72 -24.88 10.02
C HIS A 418 -9.06 -24.97 11.53
N LEU A 419 -10.33 -24.86 11.90
CA LEU A 419 -10.77 -25.22 13.26
C LEU A 419 -10.98 -26.73 13.39
N THR A 420 -10.73 -27.26 14.60
CA THR A 420 -11.30 -28.54 15.04
C THR A 420 -12.83 -28.41 15.16
N ASP A 421 -13.56 -29.53 15.25
CA ASP A 421 -15.02 -29.49 15.38
C ASP A 421 -15.54 -28.70 16.61
N PRO A 422 -14.92 -28.83 17.82
CA PRO A 422 -15.26 -27.98 18.96
C PRO A 422 -14.55 -26.63 18.94
N GLY A 423 -13.64 -26.41 17.99
CA GLY A 423 -12.78 -25.24 17.92
C GLY A 423 -13.54 -23.95 17.67
N LEU A 424 -12.90 -22.84 18.05
CA LEU A 424 -13.50 -21.51 17.96
C LEU A 424 -12.51 -20.48 17.40
N LEU A 425 -13.01 -19.63 16.52
CA LEU A 425 -12.34 -18.42 16.06
C LEU A 425 -12.67 -17.29 17.02
N THR A 426 -11.65 -16.57 17.48
CA THR A 426 -11.79 -15.37 18.29
C THR A 426 -11.11 -14.18 17.65
N ILE A 427 -11.88 -13.09 17.48
CA ILE A 427 -11.39 -11.84 16.91
C ILE A 427 -11.80 -10.71 17.86
N THR A 428 -10.84 -9.90 18.32
CA THR A 428 -11.12 -8.72 19.17
C THR A 428 -10.93 -7.43 18.38
N ARG A 429 -11.95 -6.57 18.38
CA ARG A 429 -12.03 -5.33 17.57
C ARG A 429 -12.71 -4.19 18.32
N TRP A 430 -12.62 -2.98 17.78
CA TRP A 430 -13.37 -1.83 18.29
C TRP A 430 -14.87 -1.99 18.07
N VAL A 431 -15.69 -1.51 19.01
CA VAL A 431 -17.15 -1.64 18.94
C VAL A 431 -17.74 -0.92 17.72
N PHE A 432 -17.10 0.12 17.19
CA PHE A 432 -17.66 0.86 16.05
C PHE A 432 -17.52 0.14 14.68
N ASP A 433 -16.61 -0.84 14.56
CA ASP A 433 -16.41 -1.60 13.32
C ASP A 433 -16.75 -3.09 13.41
N GLY A 434 -17.05 -3.59 14.61
CA GLY A 434 -17.37 -4.99 14.83
C GLY A 434 -18.65 -5.50 14.13
N LEU A 435 -19.60 -4.62 13.74
CA LEU A 435 -20.81 -5.05 13.00
C LEU A 435 -20.47 -5.74 11.68
N ARG A 436 -19.36 -5.36 11.02
CA ARG A 436 -18.92 -6.06 9.81
C ARG A 436 -18.39 -7.46 10.09
N LEU A 437 -17.82 -7.72 11.26
CA LEU A 437 -17.46 -9.09 11.66
C LEU A 437 -18.70 -9.98 11.78
N VAL A 438 -19.82 -9.43 12.28
CA VAL A 438 -21.10 -10.14 12.29
C VAL A 438 -21.54 -10.44 10.86
N SER A 439 -21.54 -9.45 9.96
CA SER A 439 -21.88 -9.66 8.55
C SER A 439 -21.01 -10.72 7.88
N LEU A 440 -19.70 -10.73 8.16
CA LEU A 440 -18.77 -11.75 7.66
C LEU A 440 -19.09 -13.14 8.21
N ALA A 441 -19.34 -13.26 9.52
CA ALA A 441 -19.74 -14.52 10.14
C ALA A 441 -21.07 -15.04 9.59
N ARG A 442 -22.05 -14.16 9.35
CA ARG A 442 -23.33 -14.50 8.74
C ARG A 442 -23.13 -15.10 7.34
N GLU A 443 -22.38 -14.41 6.49
CA GLU A 443 -22.14 -14.84 5.12
C GLU A 443 -21.35 -16.15 5.07
N ALA A 444 -20.32 -16.29 5.91
CA ALA A 444 -19.55 -17.53 6.04
C ALA A 444 -20.45 -18.69 6.51
N CYS A 445 -21.24 -18.51 7.58
CA CYS A 445 -22.18 -19.52 8.04
C CYS A 445 -23.23 -19.88 6.98
N GLN A 446 -23.75 -18.88 6.25
CA GLN A 446 -24.72 -19.10 5.18
C GLN A 446 -24.15 -19.94 4.04
N ALA A 447 -22.88 -19.74 3.66
CA ALA A 447 -22.20 -20.55 2.65
C ALA A 447 -22.11 -22.04 3.03
N HIS A 448 -22.12 -22.36 4.33
CA HIS A 448 -22.15 -23.74 4.86
C HIS A 448 -23.56 -24.22 5.23
N GLY A 449 -24.61 -23.41 5.04
CA GLY A 449 -25.98 -23.73 5.44
C GLY A 449 -26.20 -23.73 6.96
N TRP A 450 -25.39 -23.00 7.72
CA TRP A 450 -25.42 -22.96 9.18
C TRP A 450 -26.18 -21.73 9.72
N PRO A 451 -27.06 -21.89 10.72
CA PRO A 451 -27.58 -20.76 11.49
C PRO A 451 -26.46 -20.07 12.27
N VAL A 452 -26.22 -18.80 11.94
CA VAL A 452 -25.21 -17.95 12.62
C VAL A 452 -25.58 -17.67 14.08
N ALA A 453 -26.87 -17.54 14.38
CA ALA A 453 -27.39 -17.25 15.72
C ALA A 453 -26.95 -18.27 16.77
N ASP A 454 -26.80 -19.54 16.38
CA ASP A 454 -26.38 -20.60 17.29
C ASP A 454 -24.84 -20.69 17.44
N ARG A 455 -24.09 -19.94 16.63
CA ARG A 455 -22.64 -20.13 16.40
C ARG A 455 -21.79 -18.92 16.71
N ILE A 456 -22.39 -17.78 17.04
CA ILE A 456 -21.67 -16.55 17.37
C ILE A 456 -21.97 -16.11 18.81
N ALA A 457 -20.96 -15.63 19.52
CA ALA A 457 -21.12 -14.92 20.78
C ALA A 457 -20.24 -13.66 20.78
N ILE A 458 -20.71 -12.59 21.44
CA ILE A 458 -20.08 -11.27 21.41
C ILE A 458 -20.06 -10.70 22.82
N VAL A 459 -18.87 -10.36 23.31
CA VAL A 459 -18.66 -9.80 24.65
C VAL A 459 -17.82 -8.54 24.55
N ARG A 460 -18.22 -7.48 25.25
CA ARG A 460 -17.60 -6.14 25.24
C ARG A 460 -16.90 -5.86 26.56
N HIS A 461 -15.81 -5.11 26.47
CA HIS A 461 -15.25 -4.36 27.57
C HIS A 461 -14.85 -2.96 27.07
N ASP A 462 -15.40 -1.91 27.69
CA ASP A 462 -15.18 -0.52 27.30
C ASP A 462 -15.41 -0.28 25.79
N ARG A 463 -14.35 0.04 25.03
CA ARG A 463 -14.42 0.37 23.60
C ARG A 463 -14.16 -0.80 22.65
N VAL A 464 -13.86 -1.98 23.19
CA VAL A 464 -13.55 -3.18 22.40
C VAL A 464 -14.55 -4.32 22.65
N ALA A 465 -14.72 -5.18 21.65
CA ALA A 465 -15.52 -6.38 21.72
C ALA A 465 -14.78 -7.58 21.14
N THR A 466 -14.92 -8.73 21.81
CA THR A 466 -14.43 -10.03 21.36
C THR A 466 -15.58 -10.82 20.75
N PHE A 467 -15.37 -11.25 19.51
CA PHE A 467 -16.27 -12.06 18.71
C PHE A 467 -15.79 -13.50 18.78
N LEU A 468 -16.68 -14.43 19.11
CA LEU A 468 -16.42 -15.86 19.19
C LEU A 468 -17.29 -16.55 18.15
N LEU A 469 -16.69 -17.32 17.23
CA LEU A 469 -17.40 -18.05 16.18
C LEU A 469 -17.00 -19.53 16.22
N LYS A 470 -17.99 -20.43 16.29
CA LYS A 470 -17.79 -21.89 16.29
C LYS A 470 -18.32 -22.55 15.01
N LYS A 471 -17.72 -23.69 14.64
CA LYS A 471 -18.28 -24.59 13.62
C LYS A 471 -19.59 -25.23 14.08
N THR A 472 -19.55 -25.76 15.29
CA THR A 472 -20.69 -26.39 15.98
C THR A 472 -21.48 -25.34 16.75
N PRO A 473 -22.81 -25.50 16.92
CA PRO A 473 -23.59 -24.67 17.81
C PRO A 473 -22.95 -24.57 19.20
N PHE A 474 -23.00 -23.39 19.83
CA PHE A 474 -22.63 -23.26 21.24
C PHE A 474 -23.55 -24.15 22.08
N SER A 475 -22.94 -24.97 22.94
CA SER A 475 -23.72 -25.77 23.88
C SER A 475 -24.29 -24.90 25.01
N PRO A 476 -25.38 -25.31 25.68
CA PRO A 476 -25.87 -24.61 26.87
C PRO A 476 -24.80 -24.44 27.96
N ALA A 477 -23.86 -25.39 28.05
CA ALA A 477 -22.72 -25.31 28.96
C ALA A 477 -21.72 -24.22 28.55
N ASP A 478 -21.43 -24.09 27.25
CA ASP A 478 -20.57 -23.02 26.72
C ASP A 478 -21.17 -21.64 27.03
N VAL A 479 -22.46 -21.46 26.75
CA VAL A 479 -23.18 -20.20 26.99
C VAL A 479 -23.21 -19.86 28.47
N SER A 480 -23.50 -20.84 29.34
CA SER A 480 -23.52 -20.64 30.78
C SER A 480 -22.16 -20.23 31.32
N ARG A 481 -21.09 -20.89 30.84
CA ARG A 481 -19.72 -20.56 31.22
C ARG A 481 -19.29 -19.18 30.74
N LEU A 482 -19.60 -18.83 29.49
CA LEU A 482 -19.32 -17.51 28.92
C LEU A 482 -19.98 -16.40 29.76
N ARG A 483 -21.27 -16.56 30.08
CA ARG A 483 -22.01 -15.59 30.92
C ARG A 483 -21.43 -15.50 32.32
N HIS A 484 -21.06 -16.63 32.93
CA HIS A 484 -20.46 -16.65 34.25
C HIS A 484 -19.12 -15.89 34.28
N VAL A 485 -18.23 -16.16 33.32
CA VAL A 485 -16.94 -15.48 33.19
C VAL A 485 -17.13 -13.98 32.92
N ALA A 486 -18.04 -13.62 32.00
CA ALA A 486 -18.33 -12.22 31.71
C ALA A 486 -18.85 -11.48 32.96
N GLN A 487 -19.76 -12.09 33.72
CA GLN A 487 -20.26 -11.51 34.96
C GLN A 487 -19.17 -11.35 36.02
N GLN A 488 -18.32 -12.38 36.22
CA GLN A 488 -17.22 -12.34 37.18
C GLN A 488 -16.18 -11.27 36.85
N LEU A 489 -15.92 -11.06 35.56
CA LEU A 489 -14.93 -10.09 35.07
C LEU A 489 -15.53 -8.72 34.75
N GLY A 490 -16.84 -8.51 34.96
CA GLY A 490 -17.49 -7.23 34.65
C GLY A 490 -17.45 -6.87 33.17
N PHE A 491 -17.60 -7.86 32.29
CA PHE A 491 -17.75 -7.68 30.86
C PHE A 491 -19.23 -7.76 30.44
N ASP A 492 -19.58 -7.05 29.37
CA ASP A 492 -20.95 -6.98 28.88
C ASP A 492 -21.17 -7.99 27.76
N VAL A 493 -22.11 -8.90 27.92
CA VAL A 493 -22.52 -9.81 26.84
C VAL A 493 -23.44 -9.05 25.89
N LEU A 494 -22.95 -8.76 24.68
CA LEU A 494 -23.74 -8.09 23.64
C LEU A 494 -24.65 -9.06 22.90
N TYR A 495 -24.22 -10.32 22.77
CA TYR A 495 -25.00 -11.41 22.20
C TYR A 495 -24.46 -12.76 22.66
N ALA A 496 -25.33 -13.68 23.04
CA ALA A 496 -25.01 -15.10 23.17
C ALA A 496 -26.14 -15.97 22.56
N PRO A 497 -25.81 -17.18 22.06
CA PRO A 497 -26.81 -18.10 21.53
C PRO A 497 -27.90 -18.40 22.57
N GLY A 498 -29.16 -18.44 22.10
CA GLY A 498 -30.33 -18.62 22.96
C GLY A 498 -30.91 -17.32 23.55
N ASP A 499 -30.32 -16.15 23.28
CA ASP A 499 -30.94 -14.87 23.63
C ASP A 499 -32.26 -14.66 22.90
N ALA A 500 -33.28 -14.19 23.63
CA ALA A 500 -34.57 -13.85 23.07
C ALA A 500 -34.44 -12.71 22.04
N GLU A 501 -35.33 -12.70 21.04
CA GLU A 501 -35.37 -11.72 19.93
C GLU A 501 -35.57 -10.25 20.39
N ASN A 502 -35.83 -10.04 21.69
CA ASN A 502 -36.00 -8.74 22.34
C ASN A 502 -35.43 -8.72 23.78
N ALA A 503 -34.36 -9.46 24.05
CA ALA A 503 -33.70 -9.37 25.35
C ALA A 503 -33.34 -7.88 25.64
N PRO A 504 -33.59 -7.36 26.87
CA PRO A 504 -33.21 -5.99 27.20
C PRO A 504 -31.68 -5.91 27.21
N ILE A 505 -31.11 -5.49 26.08
CA ILE A 505 -29.70 -5.15 25.97
C ILE A 505 -29.57 -3.72 26.48
N ALA A 506 -28.60 -3.46 27.36
CA ALA A 506 -28.21 -2.09 27.69
C ALA A 506 -27.75 -1.41 26.39
N ASP A 507 -28.62 -0.60 25.81
CA ASP A 507 -28.35 0.12 24.57
C ASP A 507 -27.49 1.33 24.91
N GLU A 508 -26.19 1.16 24.74
CA GLU A 508 -25.20 2.20 24.91
C GLU A 508 -24.61 2.56 23.56
N GLN A 509 -24.48 3.86 23.32
CA GLN A 509 -23.83 4.36 22.13
C GLN A 509 -22.33 4.47 22.41
N VAL A 510 -21.55 3.51 21.91
CA VAL A 510 -20.08 3.52 22.00
C VAL A 510 -19.52 3.92 20.65
N ASP A 511 -18.79 5.04 20.60
CA ASP A 511 -18.17 5.56 19.37
C ASP A 511 -19.14 5.67 18.17
N GLY A 512 -20.41 5.95 18.47
CA GLY A 512 -21.44 6.10 17.45
C GLY A 512 -22.09 4.80 16.98
N ALA A 513 -21.71 3.62 17.51
CA ALA A 513 -22.41 2.36 17.31
C ALA A 513 -23.31 2.03 18.51
N ALA A 514 -24.53 1.57 18.26
CA ALA A 514 -25.44 1.15 19.32
C ALA A 514 -25.16 -0.32 19.62
N THR A 515 -24.88 -0.66 20.89
CA THR A 515 -24.56 -2.05 21.28
C THR A 515 -25.68 -3.03 20.95
N ALA A 516 -26.94 -2.58 20.93
CA ALA A 516 -28.08 -3.39 20.52
C ALA A 516 -28.07 -3.78 19.03
N ASP A 517 -27.34 -3.05 18.16
CA ASP A 517 -27.23 -3.36 16.73
C ASP A 517 -26.62 -4.74 16.48
N TYR A 518 -25.76 -5.21 17.38
CA TYR A 518 -25.10 -6.51 17.27
C TYR A 518 -26.09 -7.66 17.30
N ALA A 519 -26.91 -7.75 18.36
CA ALA A 519 -27.92 -8.79 18.47
C ALA A 519 -28.98 -8.68 17.36
N ARG A 520 -29.44 -7.45 17.04
CA ARG A 520 -30.40 -7.22 15.94
C ARG A 520 -29.89 -7.76 14.61
N LEU A 521 -28.60 -7.54 14.30
CA LEU A 521 -28.03 -8.05 13.07
C LEU A 521 -27.83 -9.58 13.10
N VAL A 522 -27.46 -10.17 14.24
CA VAL A 522 -27.35 -11.64 14.37
C VAL A 522 -28.71 -12.32 14.22
N GLN A 523 -29.76 -11.74 14.77
CA GLN A 523 -31.12 -12.31 14.74
C GLN A 523 -31.92 -11.94 13.48
N SER A 524 -31.44 -10.99 12.67
CA SER A 524 -32.16 -10.52 11.49
C SER A 524 -32.47 -11.65 10.50
N SER A 525 -33.74 -11.77 10.13
CA SER A 525 -34.24 -12.67 9.07
C SER A 525 -34.04 -12.09 7.66
N ASP A 526 -33.94 -10.77 7.54
CA ASP A 526 -33.67 -10.05 6.29
C ASP A 526 -32.43 -9.15 6.46
N PRO A 527 -31.22 -9.72 6.37
CA PRO A 527 -29.98 -8.97 6.53
C PRO A 527 -29.79 -7.91 5.44
N GLN A 528 -30.31 -8.13 4.24
CA GLN A 528 -30.15 -7.19 3.13
C GLN A 528 -30.87 -5.87 3.42
N ARG A 529 -32.11 -5.95 3.90
CA ARG A 529 -32.85 -4.75 4.36
C ARG A 529 -32.14 -4.06 5.53
N PHE A 530 -31.53 -4.82 6.45
CA PHE A 530 -30.74 -4.23 7.52
C PHE A 530 -29.55 -3.45 6.96
N TYR A 531 -28.78 -4.02 6.03
CA TYR A 531 -27.65 -3.33 5.38
C TYR A 531 -28.07 -2.05 4.65
N ASP A 532 -29.17 -2.11 3.91
CA ASP A 532 -29.65 -0.98 3.11
C ASP A 532 -30.15 0.18 3.97
N THR A 533 -30.78 -0.11 5.12
CA THR A 533 -31.34 0.89 6.04
C THR A 533 -30.36 1.40 7.10
N PHE A 534 -29.32 0.62 7.43
CA PHE A 534 -28.35 1.03 8.44
C PHE A 534 -27.55 2.28 8.02
N ARG A 535 -27.14 3.12 8.96
CA ARG A 535 -26.44 4.39 8.67
C ARG A 535 -25.07 4.23 7.98
N ALA A 536 -24.44 3.07 8.10
CA ALA A 536 -23.11 2.78 7.55
C ALA A 536 -23.15 1.55 6.61
N ASP A 537 -22.18 1.44 5.71
CA ASP A 537 -21.95 0.25 4.89
C ASP A 537 -21.30 -0.85 5.76
N ILE A 538 -22.13 -1.74 6.29
CA ILE A 538 -21.70 -2.88 7.10
C ILE A 538 -21.75 -4.21 6.32
N ARG A 539 -21.86 -4.15 4.99
CA ARG A 539 -21.92 -5.36 4.16
C ARG A 539 -20.63 -6.20 4.31
N PRO A 540 -20.74 -7.54 4.19
CA PRO A 540 -19.57 -8.41 4.24
C PRO A 540 -18.60 -8.06 3.10
N THR A 541 -17.30 -8.20 3.37
CA THR A 541 -16.21 -7.97 2.41
C THR A 541 -15.76 -9.26 1.77
N SER A 542 -15.35 -9.19 0.51
CA SER A 542 -14.75 -10.32 -0.22
C SER A 542 -13.32 -10.02 -0.61
N ASP A 543 -12.59 -11.02 -1.09
CA ASP A 543 -11.25 -10.86 -1.67
C ASP A 543 -11.23 -9.93 -2.89
N ASP A 544 -12.37 -9.72 -3.57
CA ASP A 544 -12.48 -8.74 -4.65
C ASP A 544 -12.68 -7.30 -4.14
N ARG A 545 -13.27 -7.12 -2.95
CA ARG A 545 -13.51 -5.82 -2.32
C ARG A 545 -13.07 -5.88 -0.83
N PRO A 546 -11.76 -5.99 -0.53
CA PRO A 546 -11.25 -6.26 0.82
C PRO A 546 -11.15 -4.98 1.69
N PHE A 547 -12.09 -4.06 1.59
CA PHE A 547 -12.05 -2.76 2.29
C PHE A 547 -12.88 -2.80 3.57
N PHE A 548 -12.47 -3.60 4.56
CA PHE A 548 -13.18 -3.84 5.83
C PHE A 548 -13.38 -2.57 6.68
N PHE A 549 -12.54 -1.57 6.47
CA PHE A 549 -12.57 -0.31 7.21
C PHE A 549 -13.30 0.81 6.46
N HIS A 550 -13.72 0.57 5.21
CA HIS A 550 -14.55 1.49 4.44
C HIS A 550 -16.04 1.27 4.70
N THR A 551 -16.61 2.06 5.62
CA THR A 551 -18.01 1.94 6.04
C THR A 551 -18.90 3.08 5.53
N THR A 552 -18.37 3.97 4.67
CA THR A 552 -19.17 5.08 4.13
C THR A 552 -19.92 4.67 2.87
N LYS A 553 -21.25 4.75 2.90
CA LYS A 553 -22.12 4.50 1.74
C LYS A 553 -21.81 5.50 0.62
N LEU A 554 -21.88 5.05 -0.63
CA LEU A 554 -21.53 5.85 -1.82
C LEU A 554 -22.27 7.21 -1.86
N GLN A 555 -23.55 7.22 -1.51
CA GLN A 555 -24.38 8.44 -1.48
C GLN A 555 -23.89 9.49 -0.46
N ASP A 556 -23.24 9.05 0.61
CA ASP A 556 -22.78 9.89 1.72
C ASP A 556 -21.30 10.28 1.59
N GLN A 557 -20.58 9.77 0.57
CA GLN A 557 -19.13 9.95 0.49
C GLN A 557 -18.72 11.41 0.31
N PHE A 558 -19.44 12.17 -0.54
CA PHE A 558 -19.15 13.59 -0.75
C PHE A 558 -19.45 14.44 0.50
N SER A 559 -20.56 14.16 1.19
CA SER A 559 -20.93 14.90 2.41
C SER A 559 -19.97 14.60 3.57
N VAL A 560 -19.51 13.35 3.69
CA VAL A 560 -18.52 12.92 4.69
C VAL A 560 -17.12 13.45 4.38
N ALA A 561 -16.72 13.48 3.12
CA ALA A 561 -15.41 13.97 2.70
C ALA A 561 -15.24 15.48 2.88
N PHE A 562 -16.29 16.27 2.61
CA PHE A 562 -16.27 17.74 2.69
C PHE A 562 -17.01 18.29 3.93
N GLY A 563 -17.33 17.43 4.91
CA GLY A 563 -17.99 17.81 6.15
C GLY A 563 -17.11 18.64 7.11
N ARG A 564 -17.68 19.09 8.24
CA ARG A 564 -17.01 19.99 9.21
C ARG A 564 -15.73 19.43 9.88
N LYS A 565 -15.39 18.16 9.70
CA LYS A 565 -14.18 17.53 10.26
C LYS A 565 -13.14 17.34 9.15
N MET A 566 -12.20 18.31 9.07
CA MET A 566 -10.91 18.31 8.35
C MET A 566 -10.88 17.75 6.90
N LEU A 567 -10.42 18.58 5.95
CA LEU A 567 -10.02 18.20 4.57
C LEU A 567 -8.99 17.05 4.50
N PHE A 568 -8.38 16.68 5.63
CA PHE A 568 -7.44 15.58 5.81
C PHE A 568 -7.70 14.82 7.12
N GLY A 569 -8.95 14.73 7.58
CA GLY A 569 -9.32 14.06 8.83
C GLY A 569 -9.71 12.59 8.67
N ASN A 570 -10.10 12.19 7.45
CA ASN A 570 -10.47 10.83 7.09
C ASN A 570 -10.00 10.46 5.67
N GLY A 571 -9.96 9.17 5.34
CA GLY A 571 -9.16 8.68 4.21
C GLY A 571 -9.83 8.97 2.90
N LEU A 572 -11.16 8.95 2.95
CA LEU A 572 -12.04 9.39 1.90
C LEU A 572 -11.86 10.88 1.57
N SER A 573 -11.71 11.76 2.56
CA SER A 573 -11.44 13.19 2.33
C SER A 573 -10.11 13.40 1.64
N ALA A 574 -9.05 12.68 2.06
CA ALA A 574 -7.75 12.72 1.40
C ALA A 574 -7.85 12.20 -0.04
N LEU A 575 -8.54 11.08 -0.28
CA LEU A 575 -8.73 10.50 -1.62
C LEU A 575 -9.51 11.44 -2.55
N LEU A 576 -10.66 11.96 -2.12
CA LEU A 576 -11.48 12.84 -2.96
C LEU A 576 -10.82 14.21 -3.17
N THR A 577 -10.12 14.73 -2.16
CA THR A 577 -9.30 15.94 -2.30
C THR A 577 -8.18 15.70 -3.30
N LEU A 578 -7.50 14.55 -3.23
CA LEU A 578 -6.45 14.19 -4.18
C LEU A 578 -7.00 14.01 -5.59
N LEU A 579 -8.17 13.38 -5.73
CA LEU A 579 -8.85 13.24 -7.02
C LEU A 579 -9.20 14.62 -7.60
N GLY A 580 -9.74 15.52 -6.77
CA GLY A 580 -10.05 16.90 -7.15
C GLY A 580 -8.81 17.72 -7.53
N ILE A 581 -7.73 17.64 -6.75
CA ILE A 581 -6.45 18.29 -7.06
C ILE A 581 -5.88 17.72 -8.35
N SER A 582 -5.86 16.39 -8.51
CA SER A 582 -5.34 15.73 -9.71
C SER A 582 -6.15 16.13 -10.94
N ALA A 583 -7.49 16.18 -10.85
CA ALA A 583 -8.36 16.63 -11.92
C ALA A 583 -8.12 18.11 -12.25
N SER A 584 -7.95 18.95 -11.23
CA SER A 584 -7.64 20.38 -11.41
C SER A 584 -6.28 20.58 -12.07
N LEU A 585 -5.27 19.79 -11.68
CA LEU A 585 -3.94 19.81 -12.27
C LEU A 585 -3.99 19.33 -13.73
N VAL A 586 -4.72 18.26 -14.03
CA VAL A 586 -4.93 17.83 -15.42
C VAL A 586 -5.59 18.95 -16.21
N VAL A 587 -6.66 19.56 -15.70
CA VAL A 587 -7.29 20.72 -16.36
C VAL A 587 -6.29 21.87 -16.54
N ALA A 588 -5.51 22.22 -15.53
CA ALA A 588 -4.55 23.31 -15.59
C ALA A 588 -3.40 23.02 -16.57
N PHE A 589 -2.86 21.81 -16.58
CA PHE A 589 -1.77 21.40 -17.47
C PHE A 589 -2.23 21.12 -18.90
N VAL A 590 -3.50 20.74 -19.10
CA VAL A 590 -4.09 20.53 -20.41
C VAL A 590 -4.58 21.85 -21.00
N LEU A 591 -5.50 22.54 -20.31
CA LEU A 591 -6.15 23.76 -20.81
C LEU A 591 -5.31 25.02 -20.62
N GLY A 592 -4.48 25.10 -19.58
CA GLY A 592 -3.71 26.31 -19.25
C GLY A 592 -2.74 26.71 -20.36
N PRO A 593 -1.85 25.83 -20.83
CA PRO A 593 -0.95 26.18 -21.92
C PRO A 593 -1.68 26.27 -23.28
N LEU A 594 -2.83 25.59 -23.48
CA LEU A 594 -3.69 25.81 -24.65
C LEU A 594 -4.24 27.25 -24.71
N ALA A 595 -4.52 27.87 -23.56
CA ALA A 595 -4.96 29.27 -23.47
C ALA A 595 -3.82 30.30 -23.60
N LEU A 596 -2.57 29.90 -23.29
CA LEU A 596 -1.37 30.76 -23.32
C LEU A 596 -0.54 30.63 -24.60
N THR A 597 -0.85 29.66 -25.46
CA THR A 597 -0.17 29.52 -26.76
C THR A 597 -0.81 30.49 -27.75
N ASP A 598 0.01 31.19 -28.55
CA ASP A 598 -0.46 32.14 -29.56
C ASP A 598 -1.58 31.54 -30.43
N ARG A 599 -2.64 32.32 -30.69
CA ARG A 599 -3.77 31.94 -31.56
C ARG A 599 -3.34 31.53 -32.98
N ASP A 600 -2.09 31.81 -33.35
CA ASP A 600 -1.49 31.49 -34.63
C ASP A 600 -0.81 30.10 -34.70
N THR A 601 -0.68 29.35 -33.60
CA THR A 601 -0.22 27.95 -33.69
C THR A 601 -1.35 27.05 -34.19
N ALA A 602 -1.36 26.76 -35.49
CA ALA A 602 -2.29 25.81 -36.07
C ALA A 602 -2.11 24.42 -35.45
N HIS A 603 -3.07 23.99 -34.62
CA HIS A 603 -3.08 22.63 -34.10
C HIS A 603 -3.35 21.64 -35.24
N PRO A 604 -2.61 20.52 -35.32
CA PRO A 604 -2.85 19.51 -36.34
C PRO A 604 -4.26 18.91 -36.19
N ARG A 605 -4.91 18.57 -37.32
CA ARG A 605 -6.22 17.91 -37.30
C ARG A 605 -6.15 16.61 -36.50
N GLY A 606 -7.06 16.45 -35.54
CA GLY A 606 -7.11 15.28 -34.66
C GLY A 606 -6.18 15.34 -33.44
N TRP A 607 -5.59 16.51 -33.13
CA TRP A 607 -4.76 16.72 -31.93
C TRP A 607 -5.45 16.24 -30.63
N PHE A 608 -6.74 16.51 -30.48
CA PHE A 608 -7.53 16.09 -29.30
C PHE A 608 -7.58 14.56 -29.16
N PHE A 609 -7.73 13.83 -30.28
CA PHE A 609 -7.77 12.37 -30.25
C PHE A 609 -6.42 11.75 -29.87
N TRP A 610 -5.31 12.40 -30.25
CA TRP A 610 -3.98 12.00 -29.75
C TRP A 610 -3.87 12.19 -28.24
N LEU A 611 -4.37 13.30 -27.71
CA LEU A 611 -4.40 13.54 -26.26
C LEU A 611 -5.25 12.48 -25.52
N VAL A 612 -6.45 12.19 -26.00
CA VAL A 612 -7.30 11.12 -25.43
C VAL A 612 -6.60 9.77 -25.47
N TYR A 613 -5.91 9.45 -26.57
CA TYR A 613 -5.13 8.22 -26.70
C TYR A 613 -4.03 8.11 -25.64
N PHE A 614 -3.16 9.12 -25.49
CA PHE A 614 -2.08 9.08 -24.48
C PHE A 614 -2.61 9.16 -23.05
N GLY A 615 -3.71 9.88 -22.82
CA GLY A 615 -4.38 9.90 -21.53
C GLY A 615 -4.95 8.53 -21.15
N ALA A 616 -5.59 7.84 -22.11
CA ALA A 616 -6.11 6.49 -21.92
C ALA A 616 -5.01 5.46 -21.63
N LEU A 617 -3.84 5.58 -22.27
CA LEU A 617 -2.68 4.73 -21.95
C LEU A 617 -2.25 4.92 -20.49
N GLY A 618 -2.08 6.16 -20.05
CA GLY A 618 -1.65 6.49 -18.68
C GLY A 618 -2.66 6.02 -17.62
N ALA A 619 -3.95 6.34 -17.80
CA ALA A 619 -5.00 5.94 -16.86
C ALA A 619 -5.24 4.42 -16.87
N GLY A 620 -5.29 3.80 -18.05
CA GLY A 620 -5.51 2.37 -18.21
C GLY A 620 -4.38 1.53 -17.61
N PHE A 621 -3.12 1.98 -17.75
CA PHE A 621 -1.97 1.33 -17.13
C PHE A 621 -2.10 1.27 -15.61
N MET A 622 -2.39 2.40 -14.96
CA MET A 622 -2.55 2.47 -13.51
C MET A 622 -3.74 1.66 -13.00
N LEU A 623 -4.87 1.66 -13.72
CA LEU A 623 -6.05 0.85 -13.36
C LEU A 623 -5.72 -0.65 -13.36
N ILE A 624 -5.00 -1.12 -14.39
CA ILE A 624 -4.50 -2.50 -14.46
C ILE A 624 -3.54 -2.79 -13.32
N GLU A 625 -2.51 -1.94 -13.17
CA GLU A 625 -1.42 -2.14 -12.24
C GLU A 625 -1.92 -2.26 -10.81
N VAL A 626 -2.76 -1.31 -10.36
CA VAL A 626 -3.29 -1.31 -9.00
C VAL A 626 -4.17 -2.54 -8.75
N ALA A 627 -5.08 -2.87 -9.67
CA ALA A 627 -5.97 -4.02 -9.48
C ALA A 627 -5.23 -5.36 -9.48
N VAL A 628 -4.20 -5.49 -10.32
CA VAL A 628 -3.34 -6.69 -10.37
C VAL A 628 -2.48 -6.78 -9.12
N LEU A 629 -1.78 -5.70 -8.72
CA LEU A 629 -0.91 -5.69 -7.53
C LEU A 629 -1.63 -6.23 -6.29
N GLN A 630 -2.88 -5.84 -6.10
CA GLN A 630 -3.65 -6.25 -4.93
C GLN A 630 -4.04 -7.74 -4.96
N ARG A 631 -4.46 -8.26 -6.11
CA ARG A 631 -4.79 -9.70 -6.22
C ARG A 631 -3.55 -10.60 -6.03
N PHE A 632 -2.38 -10.11 -6.41
CA PHE A 632 -1.13 -10.83 -6.22
C PHE A 632 -0.63 -10.84 -4.77
N VAL A 633 -1.20 -10.01 -3.88
CA VAL A 633 -0.94 -10.10 -2.42
C VAL A 633 -1.40 -11.45 -1.89
N LEU A 634 -2.57 -11.93 -2.30
CA LEU A 634 -3.11 -13.25 -1.91
C LEU A 634 -2.24 -14.40 -2.43
N LEU A 635 -1.63 -14.25 -3.62
CA LEU A 635 -0.74 -15.27 -4.20
C LEU A 635 0.61 -15.31 -3.48
N LEU A 636 1.22 -14.14 -3.28
CA LEU A 636 2.60 -14.06 -2.80
C LEU A 636 2.70 -14.10 -1.27
N GLY A 637 1.61 -13.79 -0.58
CA GLY A 637 1.45 -13.89 0.86
C GLY A 637 2.23 -12.82 1.63
N HIS A 638 2.59 -11.73 0.98
CA HIS A 638 3.25 -10.59 1.63
C HIS A 638 3.13 -9.32 0.76
N PRO A 639 2.72 -8.17 1.32
CA PRO A 639 2.56 -6.93 0.56
C PRO A 639 3.83 -6.48 -0.17
N VAL A 640 5.00 -6.54 0.49
CA VAL A 640 6.30 -6.16 -0.15
C VAL A 640 6.63 -7.02 -1.36
N TYR A 641 6.47 -8.34 -1.25
CA TYR A 641 6.75 -9.23 -2.37
C TYR A 641 5.75 -8.99 -3.49
N SER A 642 4.47 -8.76 -3.17
CA SER A 642 3.48 -8.41 -4.19
C SER A 642 3.85 -7.13 -4.92
N LEU A 643 4.14 -6.07 -4.18
CA LEU A 643 4.53 -4.79 -4.75
C LEU A 643 5.79 -4.96 -5.62
N THR A 644 6.84 -5.58 -5.09
CA THR A 644 8.12 -5.64 -5.80
C THR A 644 8.07 -6.57 -7.00
N VAL A 645 7.55 -7.78 -6.86
CA VAL A 645 7.47 -8.75 -7.97
C VAL A 645 6.49 -8.25 -9.03
N THR A 646 5.35 -7.68 -8.62
CA THR A 646 4.36 -7.18 -9.58
C THR A 646 4.90 -5.98 -10.35
N LEU A 647 5.38 -4.95 -9.64
CA LEU A 647 5.94 -3.75 -10.27
C LEU A 647 7.14 -4.09 -11.14
N PHE A 648 8.10 -4.87 -10.62
CA PHE A 648 9.26 -5.30 -11.40
C PHE A 648 8.85 -6.03 -12.67
N SER A 649 7.97 -7.03 -12.57
CA SER A 649 7.61 -7.87 -13.72
C SER A 649 6.83 -7.10 -14.76
N LEU A 650 5.90 -6.23 -14.33
CA LEU A 650 5.11 -5.39 -15.21
C LEU A 650 6.01 -4.38 -15.94
N LEU A 651 6.84 -3.63 -15.20
CA LEU A 651 7.75 -2.63 -15.77
C LEU A 651 8.84 -3.27 -16.64
N LEU A 652 9.39 -4.42 -16.23
CA LEU A 652 10.33 -5.22 -17.05
C LEU A 652 9.67 -5.60 -18.37
N GLY A 653 8.46 -6.18 -18.31
CA GLY A 653 7.70 -6.53 -19.50
C GLY A 653 7.44 -5.31 -20.38
N THR A 654 7.00 -4.19 -19.80
CA THR A 654 6.74 -2.94 -20.53
C THR A 654 8.01 -2.37 -21.17
N GLY A 655 9.16 -2.44 -20.49
CA GLY A 655 10.45 -2.07 -21.07
C GLY A 655 10.87 -2.98 -22.22
N LEU A 656 10.66 -4.29 -22.09
CA LEU A 656 10.93 -5.27 -23.16
C LEU A 656 10.00 -5.07 -24.37
N GLY A 657 8.71 -4.83 -24.14
CA GLY A 657 7.73 -4.52 -25.20
C GLY A 657 8.05 -3.22 -25.93
N ALA A 658 8.46 -2.19 -25.17
CA ALA A 658 8.96 -0.94 -25.73
C ALA A 658 10.21 -1.17 -26.59
N GLY A 659 11.18 -1.95 -26.10
CA GLY A 659 12.37 -2.32 -26.85
C GLY A 659 12.04 -3.13 -28.11
N TRP A 660 11.12 -4.08 -28.04
CA TRP A 660 10.73 -4.93 -29.16
C TRP A 660 10.02 -4.13 -30.27
N SER A 661 9.19 -3.16 -29.90
CA SER A 661 8.44 -2.31 -30.85
C SER A 661 9.33 -1.53 -31.83
N ARG A 662 10.65 -1.44 -31.59
CA ARG A 662 11.63 -0.88 -32.54
C ARG A 662 11.71 -1.65 -33.86
N HIS A 663 11.43 -2.95 -33.86
CA HIS A 663 11.51 -3.80 -35.05
C HIS A 663 10.21 -3.75 -35.88
N ILE A 664 9.19 -3.05 -35.40
CA ILE A 664 7.93 -2.86 -36.12
C ILE A 664 8.16 -1.81 -37.22
N GLY A 665 8.02 -2.26 -38.47
CA GLY A 665 8.14 -1.43 -39.67
C GLY A 665 7.05 -0.37 -39.74
N GLN A 666 7.31 0.74 -40.44
CA GLN A 666 6.37 1.88 -40.48
C GLN A 666 4.97 1.52 -40.97
N GLN A 667 4.87 0.61 -41.95
CA GLN A 667 3.61 0.18 -42.55
C GLN A 667 2.71 -0.61 -41.58
N SER A 668 3.29 -1.26 -40.56
CA SER A 668 2.56 -2.08 -39.59
C SER A 668 2.32 -1.40 -38.25
N LEU A 669 2.85 -0.18 -38.03
CA LEU A 669 2.72 0.54 -36.75
C LEU A 669 1.25 0.70 -36.31
N GLN A 670 0.36 1.11 -37.22
CA GLN A 670 -1.05 1.31 -36.90
C GLN A 670 -1.74 0.00 -36.47
N ARG A 671 -1.47 -1.09 -37.20
CA ARG A 671 -2.00 -2.42 -36.87
C ARG A 671 -1.43 -2.92 -35.55
N ALA A 672 -0.13 -2.71 -35.30
CA ALA A 672 0.51 -3.13 -34.07
C ALA A 672 -0.06 -2.42 -32.83
N VAL A 673 -0.29 -1.10 -32.89
CA VAL A 673 -0.96 -0.38 -31.80
C VAL A 673 -2.38 -0.91 -31.59
N ALA A 674 -3.15 -1.07 -32.68
CA ALA A 674 -4.52 -1.53 -32.57
C ALA A 674 -4.62 -2.94 -31.94
N VAL A 675 -3.79 -3.88 -32.41
CA VAL A 675 -3.70 -5.24 -31.86
C VAL A 675 -3.26 -5.21 -30.41
N ALA A 676 -2.23 -4.43 -30.06
CA ALA A 676 -1.76 -4.32 -28.69
C ALA A 676 -2.88 -3.84 -27.74
N LEU A 677 -3.64 -2.81 -28.12
CA LEU A 677 -4.76 -2.30 -27.30
C LEU A 677 -5.88 -3.33 -27.10
N VAL A 678 -6.24 -4.07 -28.16
CA VAL A 678 -7.22 -5.15 -28.06
C VAL A 678 -6.71 -6.29 -27.16
N VAL A 679 -5.44 -6.68 -27.33
CA VAL A 679 -4.80 -7.70 -26.49
C VAL A 679 -4.78 -7.27 -25.03
N ILE A 680 -4.41 -6.02 -24.71
CA ILE A 680 -4.41 -5.50 -23.34
C ILE A 680 -5.82 -5.57 -22.73
N ALA A 681 -6.84 -5.11 -23.46
CA ALA A 681 -8.23 -5.17 -22.98
C ALA A 681 -8.69 -6.62 -22.76
N GLY A 682 -8.30 -7.54 -23.64
CA GLY A 682 -8.55 -8.98 -23.51
C GLY A 682 -7.84 -9.62 -22.33
N ILE A 683 -6.58 -9.24 -22.06
CA ILE A 683 -5.84 -9.71 -20.88
C ILE A 683 -6.54 -9.25 -19.60
N GLY A 684 -7.00 -8.01 -19.53
CA GLY A 684 -7.77 -7.51 -18.37
C GLY A 684 -8.98 -8.40 -18.07
N PHE A 685 -9.73 -8.81 -19.10
CA PHE A 685 -10.86 -9.73 -18.96
C PHE A 685 -10.43 -11.15 -18.58
N ALA A 686 -9.34 -11.66 -19.18
CA ALA A 686 -8.79 -12.97 -18.85
C ALA A 686 -8.32 -13.04 -17.39
N VAL A 687 -7.69 -11.98 -16.86
CA VAL A 687 -7.27 -11.91 -15.46
C VAL A 687 -8.47 -12.03 -14.52
N ILE A 688 -9.59 -11.36 -14.81
CA ILE A 688 -10.83 -11.47 -14.01
C ILE A 688 -11.26 -12.93 -13.85
N ALA A 689 -11.24 -13.72 -14.94
CA ALA A 689 -11.70 -15.10 -14.93
C ALA A 689 -10.68 -16.10 -14.35
N THR A 690 -9.38 -15.82 -14.48
CA THR A 690 -8.31 -16.82 -14.22
C THR A 690 -7.57 -16.63 -12.90
N ILE A 691 -7.59 -15.43 -12.31
CA ILE A 691 -6.74 -15.13 -11.16
C ILE A 691 -7.13 -15.91 -9.89
N THR A 692 -8.42 -16.08 -9.60
CA THR A 692 -8.89 -16.83 -8.44
C THR A 692 -8.50 -18.32 -8.50
N PRO A 693 -8.80 -19.07 -9.58
CA PRO A 693 -8.39 -20.47 -9.68
C PRO A 693 -6.87 -20.64 -9.75
N LEU A 694 -6.16 -19.67 -10.32
CA LEU A 694 -4.70 -19.66 -10.29
C LEU A 694 -4.17 -19.56 -8.85
N VAL A 695 -4.70 -18.61 -8.06
CA VAL A 695 -4.28 -18.41 -6.67
C VAL A 695 -4.50 -19.68 -5.86
N THR A 696 -5.68 -20.31 -5.95
CA THR A 696 -5.96 -21.55 -5.22
C THR A 696 -5.03 -22.70 -5.63
N TRP A 697 -4.75 -22.84 -6.92
CA TRP A 697 -3.80 -23.84 -7.42
C TRP A 697 -2.35 -23.57 -6.98
N ALA A 698 -1.94 -22.31 -6.92
CA ALA A 698 -0.54 -21.94 -6.69
C ALA A 698 -0.15 -21.80 -5.21
N ILE A 699 -1.12 -21.68 -4.30
CA ILE A 699 -0.87 -21.49 -2.86
C ILE A 699 0.00 -22.55 -2.21
N PRO A 700 -0.14 -23.86 -2.51
CA PRO A 700 0.68 -24.90 -1.90
C PRO A 700 2.16 -24.81 -2.28
N PHE A 701 2.49 -24.12 -3.37
CA PHE A 701 3.88 -24.03 -3.82
C PHE A 701 4.73 -23.11 -2.94
N SER A 702 6.03 -23.37 -2.97
CA SER A 702 7.00 -22.53 -2.27
C SER A 702 7.00 -21.09 -2.81
N ARG A 703 7.35 -20.12 -1.95
CA ARG A 703 7.36 -18.69 -2.32
C ARG A 703 8.11 -18.39 -3.62
N PRO A 704 9.32 -18.94 -3.88
CA PRO A 704 10.02 -18.67 -5.15
C PRO A 704 9.25 -19.15 -6.38
N ILE A 705 8.55 -20.28 -6.29
CA ILE A 705 7.71 -20.78 -7.39
C ILE A 705 6.54 -19.84 -7.63
N ARG A 706 5.86 -19.38 -6.56
CA ARG A 706 4.76 -18.40 -6.68
C ARG A 706 5.22 -17.06 -7.29
N MET A 707 6.42 -16.60 -6.92
CA MET A 707 7.05 -15.43 -7.54
C MET A 707 7.33 -15.66 -9.03
N GLY A 708 7.81 -16.85 -9.41
CA GLY A 708 8.03 -17.24 -10.80
C GLY A 708 6.73 -17.30 -11.61
N ILE A 709 5.65 -17.87 -11.04
CA ILE A 709 4.31 -17.89 -11.65
C ILE A 709 3.82 -16.46 -11.87
N ALA A 710 4.00 -15.58 -10.88
CA ALA A 710 3.60 -14.20 -11.00
C ALA A 710 4.35 -13.47 -12.11
N ALA A 711 5.68 -13.58 -12.14
CA ALA A 711 6.49 -13.01 -13.21
C ALA A 711 6.10 -13.55 -14.60
N ALA A 712 5.85 -14.86 -14.71
CA ALA A 712 5.46 -15.50 -15.96
C ALA A 712 4.13 -14.99 -16.53
N LEU A 713 3.20 -14.54 -15.67
CA LEU A 713 1.92 -13.95 -16.08
C LEU A 713 2.03 -12.46 -16.38
N LEU A 714 2.82 -11.74 -15.57
CA LEU A 714 2.90 -10.28 -15.64
C LEU A 714 3.85 -9.78 -16.73
N VAL A 715 4.93 -10.50 -17.02
CA VAL A 715 5.87 -10.08 -18.07
C VAL A 715 5.20 -10.04 -19.47
N PRO A 716 4.43 -11.06 -19.91
CA PRO A 716 3.70 -10.98 -21.18
C PRO A 716 2.69 -9.85 -21.23
N MET A 717 1.97 -9.61 -20.12
CA MET A 717 1.06 -8.49 -19.97
C MET A 717 1.80 -7.16 -20.10
N GLY A 718 2.94 -7.02 -19.41
CA GLY A 718 3.85 -5.89 -19.51
C GLY A 718 4.33 -5.66 -20.94
N ILE A 719 4.72 -6.71 -21.67
CA ILE A 719 5.16 -6.61 -23.07
C ILE A 719 4.07 -5.99 -23.94
N ALA A 720 2.81 -6.42 -23.79
CA ALA A 720 1.69 -5.83 -24.51
C ALA A 720 1.51 -4.34 -24.16
N LEU A 721 1.60 -3.98 -22.87
CA LEU A 721 1.52 -2.59 -22.37
C LEU A 721 2.67 -1.70 -22.88
N GLY A 722 3.83 -2.28 -23.18
CA GLY A 722 5.02 -1.55 -23.63
C GLY A 722 5.02 -1.12 -25.09
N ILE A 723 4.13 -1.67 -25.91
CA ILE A 723 4.10 -1.42 -27.36
C ILE A 723 3.40 -0.10 -27.73
N PRO A 724 2.20 0.24 -27.20
CA PRO A 724 1.41 1.37 -27.67
C PRO A 724 2.13 2.71 -27.55
N MET A 725 2.69 3.03 -26.39
CA MET A 725 3.27 4.34 -26.09
C MET A 725 4.40 4.74 -27.07
N PRO A 726 5.51 3.98 -27.20
CA PRO A 726 6.61 4.37 -28.08
C PRO A 726 6.21 4.30 -29.56
N THR A 727 5.28 3.41 -29.92
CA THR A 727 4.77 3.29 -31.30
C THR A 727 3.89 4.49 -31.65
N GLY A 728 3.02 4.92 -30.74
CA GLY A 728 2.20 6.11 -30.86
C GLY A 728 3.04 7.39 -30.94
N LEU A 729 4.11 7.50 -30.13
CA LEU A 729 5.04 8.63 -30.21
C LEU A 729 5.79 8.69 -31.54
N ARG A 730 6.20 7.55 -32.11
CA ARG A 730 6.78 7.52 -33.47
C ARG A 730 5.81 8.07 -34.50
N LEU A 731 4.55 7.61 -34.46
CA LEU A 731 3.49 8.08 -35.38
C LEU A 731 3.17 9.57 -35.17
N LEU A 732 3.15 10.05 -33.93
CA LEU A 732 2.93 11.46 -33.64
C LEU A 732 4.11 12.31 -34.12
N SER A 733 5.35 11.87 -33.86
CA SER A 733 6.56 12.62 -34.21
C SER A 733 6.73 12.87 -35.71
N SER A 734 6.21 11.97 -36.56
CA SER A 734 6.28 12.15 -38.01
C SER A 734 5.30 13.20 -38.55
N HIS A 735 4.26 13.56 -37.79
CA HIS A 735 3.21 14.49 -38.22
C HIS A 735 3.17 15.78 -37.38
N ALA A 736 3.56 15.72 -36.11
CA ALA A 736 3.45 16.80 -35.13
C ALA A 736 4.51 16.66 -34.02
N ALA A 737 5.80 16.81 -34.35
CA ALA A 737 6.89 16.67 -33.39
C ALA A 737 6.79 17.63 -32.18
N ASP A 738 6.21 18.82 -32.36
CA ASP A 738 5.98 19.78 -31.27
C ASP A 738 4.96 19.29 -30.23
N MET A 739 4.14 18.28 -30.54
CA MET A 739 3.17 17.68 -29.61
C MET A 739 3.75 16.54 -28.75
N VAL A 740 4.98 16.08 -29.00
CA VAL A 740 5.57 14.98 -28.21
C VAL A 740 5.66 15.29 -26.71
N PRO A 741 6.09 16.49 -26.26
CA PRO A 741 6.05 16.84 -24.84
C PRO A 741 4.64 16.83 -24.24
N TRP A 742 3.62 17.19 -25.02
CA TRP A 742 2.22 17.17 -24.61
C TRP A 742 1.68 15.75 -24.45
N ALA A 743 2.00 14.85 -25.38
CA ALA A 743 1.66 13.44 -25.27
C ALA A 743 2.26 12.81 -23.99
N TRP A 744 3.53 13.13 -23.70
CA TRP A 744 4.21 12.68 -22.48
C TRP A 744 3.54 13.24 -21.21
N GLY A 745 3.27 14.55 -21.18
CA GLY A 745 2.60 15.20 -20.06
C GLY A 745 1.18 14.68 -19.82
N MET A 746 0.42 14.42 -20.89
CA MET A 746 -0.94 13.88 -20.83
C MET A 746 -0.95 12.47 -20.23
N ASN A 747 -0.04 11.61 -20.67
CA ASN A 747 0.13 10.27 -20.11
C ASN A 747 0.39 10.36 -18.60
N GLY A 748 1.37 11.16 -18.18
CA GLY A 748 1.69 11.34 -16.75
C GLY A 748 0.53 11.89 -15.92
N ALA A 749 -0.17 12.90 -16.44
CA ALA A 749 -1.32 13.52 -15.77
C ALA A 749 -2.48 12.53 -15.56
N PHE A 750 -2.83 11.77 -16.59
CA PHE A 750 -3.89 10.75 -16.51
C PHE A 750 -3.47 9.50 -15.74
N SER A 751 -2.17 9.19 -15.62
CA SER A 751 -1.70 8.18 -14.67
C SER A 751 -2.03 8.59 -13.23
N VAL A 752 -1.85 9.86 -12.84
CA VAL A 752 -2.23 10.32 -11.48
C VAL A 752 -3.72 10.10 -11.20
N LEU A 753 -4.55 10.51 -12.17
CA LEU A 753 -6.00 10.32 -12.10
C LEU A 753 -6.36 8.84 -12.07
N GLY A 754 -5.76 8.03 -12.94
CA GLY A 754 -6.01 6.59 -13.04
C GLY A 754 -5.68 5.85 -11.75
N ALA A 755 -4.56 6.18 -11.10
CA ALA A 755 -4.17 5.60 -9.82
C ALA A 755 -5.20 5.92 -8.72
N THR A 756 -5.59 7.19 -8.59
CA THR A 756 -6.57 7.62 -7.59
C THR A 756 -7.97 7.03 -7.87
N LEU A 757 -8.38 7.04 -9.14
CA LEU A 757 -9.65 6.50 -9.60
C LEU A 757 -9.71 4.98 -9.41
N SER A 758 -8.61 4.26 -9.57
CA SER A 758 -8.55 2.81 -9.35
C SER A 758 -8.92 2.42 -7.93
N ILE A 759 -8.37 3.12 -6.93
CA ILE A 759 -8.70 2.91 -5.51
C ILE A 759 -10.16 3.26 -5.26
N PHE A 760 -10.64 4.38 -5.81
CA PHE A 760 -12.03 4.78 -5.68
C PHE A 760 -13.00 3.74 -6.26
N ILE A 761 -12.72 3.19 -7.44
CA ILE A 761 -13.54 2.14 -8.06
C ILE A 761 -13.47 0.86 -7.22
N ALA A 762 -12.27 0.44 -6.82
CA ALA A 762 -12.06 -0.78 -6.04
C ALA A 762 -12.80 -0.75 -4.69
N MET A 763 -12.77 0.37 -3.97
CA MET A 763 -13.45 0.54 -2.69
C MET A 763 -14.97 0.42 -2.78
N ASN A 764 -15.55 0.78 -3.92
CA ASN A 764 -17.00 0.86 -4.11
C ASN A 764 -17.56 -0.38 -4.84
N TRP A 765 -16.83 -0.91 -5.81
CA TRP A 765 -17.28 -1.98 -6.72
C TRP A 765 -16.31 -3.15 -6.87
N GLY A 766 -15.12 -3.10 -6.25
CA GLY A 766 -14.14 -4.19 -6.27
C GLY A 766 -13.11 -4.13 -7.41
N PHE A 767 -12.11 -5.02 -7.33
CA PHE A 767 -11.00 -5.07 -8.28
C PHE A 767 -11.41 -5.60 -9.66
N GLN A 768 -12.43 -6.46 -9.76
CA GLN A 768 -12.99 -6.88 -11.05
C GLN A 768 -13.57 -5.69 -11.82
N ALA A 769 -14.34 -4.82 -11.15
CA ALA A 769 -14.87 -3.61 -11.75
C ALA A 769 -13.74 -2.65 -12.19
N THR A 770 -12.66 -2.60 -11.42
CA THR A 770 -11.46 -1.80 -11.74
C THR A 770 -10.76 -2.31 -13.01
N LEU A 771 -10.58 -3.63 -13.14
CA LEU A 771 -10.02 -4.26 -14.35
C LEU A 771 -10.94 -4.05 -15.57
N LEU A 772 -12.25 -4.15 -15.40
CA LEU A 772 -13.21 -3.87 -16.46
C LEU A 772 -13.13 -2.41 -16.93
N ALA A 773 -13.06 -1.46 -15.98
CA ALA A 773 -12.86 -0.05 -16.28
C ALA A 773 -11.54 0.19 -17.03
N ALA A 774 -10.48 -0.55 -16.68
CA ALA A 774 -9.21 -0.52 -17.40
C ALA A 774 -9.34 -1.00 -18.85
N SER A 775 -9.99 -2.15 -19.07
CA SER A 775 -10.25 -2.68 -20.41
C SER A 775 -11.06 -1.71 -21.26
N VAL A 776 -12.12 -1.11 -20.70
CA VAL A 776 -12.92 -0.06 -21.38
C VAL A 776 -12.04 1.14 -21.73
N THR A 777 -11.17 1.58 -20.82
CA THR A 777 -10.24 2.70 -21.05
C THR A 777 -9.31 2.43 -22.23
N TYR A 778 -8.76 1.21 -22.36
CA TYR A 778 -7.94 0.84 -23.51
C TYR A 778 -8.72 0.78 -24.83
N LEU A 779 -9.98 0.36 -24.80
CA LEU A 779 -10.86 0.39 -25.99
C LEU A 779 -11.21 1.82 -26.41
N LEU A 780 -11.39 2.74 -25.45
CA LEU A 780 -11.53 4.17 -25.74
C LEU A 780 -10.24 4.75 -26.35
N GLY A 781 -9.08 4.35 -25.81
CA GLY A 781 -7.78 4.68 -26.40
C GLY A 781 -7.64 4.18 -27.84
N LEU A 782 -8.13 2.97 -28.15
CA LEU A 782 -8.16 2.41 -29.50
C LEU A 782 -9.05 3.25 -30.43
N ALA A 783 -10.26 3.58 -30.01
CA ALA A 783 -11.16 4.40 -30.80
C ALA A 783 -10.54 5.78 -31.10
N ALA A 784 -9.96 6.44 -30.08
CA ALA A 784 -9.27 7.70 -30.24
C ALA A 784 -8.06 7.60 -31.19
N PHE A 785 -7.25 6.55 -31.05
CA PHE A 785 -6.12 6.29 -31.95
C PHE A 785 -6.55 6.16 -33.41
N LEU A 786 -7.60 5.37 -33.68
CA LEU A 786 -8.11 5.19 -35.05
C LEU A 786 -8.65 6.48 -35.65
N LEU A 787 -9.30 7.33 -34.84
CA LEU A 787 -9.78 8.64 -35.27
C LEU A 787 -8.62 9.62 -35.55
N ALA A 788 -7.60 9.63 -34.68
CA ALA A 788 -6.39 10.44 -34.85
C ALA A 788 -5.61 10.05 -36.13
N ALA A 789 -5.45 8.74 -36.36
CA ALA A 789 -4.79 8.21 -37.54
C ALA A 789 -5.54 8.54 -38.83
N ARG A 790 -6.88 8.45 -38.83
CA ARG A 790 -7.72 8.84 -39.98
C ARG A 790 -7.65 10.35 -40.28
N ALA A 791 -7.65 11.19 -39.23
CA ALA A 791 -7.56 12.64 -39.38
C ALA A 791 -6.21 13.07 -39.98
N SER A 792 -5.14 12.35 -39.65
CA SER A 792 -3.79 12.61 -40.17
C SER A 792 -3.65 12.22 -41.65
N HIS A 793 -4.28 11.11 -42.09
CA HIS A 793 -4.24 10.65 -43.49
C HIS A 793 -4.96 11.56 -44.50
N ARG A 794 -6.02 12.28 -44.09
CA ARG A 794 -6.79 13.19 -44.97
C ARG A 794 -6.06 14.50 -45.34
N THR A 795 -4.77 14.63 -45.01
CA THR A 795 -3.94 15.82 -45.31
C THR A 795 -2.86 15.56 -46.37
N GLY A 796 -2.74 14.31 -46.85
CA GLY A 796 -1.88 13.97 -47.98
C GLY A 796 -2.67 13.88 -49.30
N PHE A 797 -3.18 15.01 -49.77
CA PHE A 797 -3.56 15.25 -51.16
C PHE A 797 -3.42 16.73 -51.49
#